data_AF-A0A374AJF8-F1
#
_entry.id   AF-A0A374AJF8-F1
#
_cell.length_a   1.000
_cell.length_b   1.000
_cell.length_c   1.000
_cell.angle_alpha   90.00
_cell.angle_beta   90.00
_cell.angle_gamma   90.00
#
_symmetry.space_group_name_H-M   'P 1'
#
loop_
_entity.id
_entity.type
_entity.pdbx_description
1 polymer ?
#
loop_
_entity_poly.entity_id
_entity_poly.type
_entity_poly.pdbx_seq_one_letter_code
_entity_poly.pdbx_strand_id
1 'polypeptide(L)'
;MKTEEKSGKQRKHAVKKAKDGQVLLDVSRGNIRITATGALVGDTPADSGALNPQGYRITGKTTKYNIVVESKVKTELTFENADISCATTDSLNVSHADVTITLVGKNRLYCTKDQSNALTKDGMDGSLTLRCVNSGQKGHKCDAACGSITVQGVGYHVGALGNSIKNRTNPKESGFCNFTIEGGNITALGGEHCPAIGAACWTEHYVSSCYAKDIYIKGGNVEAIGTSHGSGIGSGYGTKVDGVYISGGVVKARGGENAPGIGASMGDPGDSMITRNIRISGGDTVVTAIGDSKSKMPGIGSAAGNGKVSGITAAPETGYQGYVQDGTSLTDFIFTENTPFAAESSFSVGNFFTQVYFGPFRDSNSIDSATKEQIGANHVISRTGGEGFSREQIRTLAKVTAKDKNGNTIDDQKLLLDDESQLSAVNQAKKEGKTGDFFLTFRTESGTKVTVTVSLRNNGTDAQDYKEEDPISLIGANHFEKDSEGDPFTEEQLKQYGQVKGKDQEGNNIELKDFQLDQEQVQKINKTKADGKSGIFDLTFSAPDGVSVTVRVTLNGTFDEAEENPDNGEIIKAKNIISKTGGEAFTEEQLKEISRVKAEDNTGQKIALKDIGFADLEEVKCINDAKIAGEIGGYPLTFRTPEGTDVKITVFLRQRGSDSADYGKENINPFIGANDVVLETGGEQLAVKDMIDLCEAKGKDQYGDNADLCVDEKQLQIINEAKAAGKTGTFDFTFVIEGGSASVKVTLTGSHVVSFDPNGGENAPRDQIIEGGKTAVEPKDPVREGYTFKGWYVTDDDGREVLWDFNMPVHQNIVLRAKWEITPEEDPADSENTSEKTETTDRESGNTWGYREVPEKKKVERTIAETSDGGKGYLLILCTVSEAGLACGLWRRTKK
;
A
#
# COMPACT_ATOMS: atom_id res chain seq x y z
N MET A 1 -17.19 78.62 -67.63
CA MET A 1 -16.06 78.00 -66.88
C MET A 1 -16.50 77.93 -65.42
N LYS A 2 -16.37 76.81 -64.69
CA LYS A 2 -15.13 76.30 -64.04
C LYS A 2 -14.42 77.43 -63.27
N THR A 3 -14.19 77.40 -61.96
CA THR A 3 -14.20 76.31 -60.94
C THR A 3 -14.72 76.90 -59.58
N GLU A 4 -14.85 76.24 -58.42
CA GLU A 4 -14.31 74.96 -57.89
C GLU A 4 -15.19 74.42 -56.74
N GLU A 5 -15.51 73.12 -56.71
CA GLU A 5 -16.12 72.50 -55.52
C GLU A 5 -15.04 72.09 -54.51
N LYS A 6 -14.90 72.83 -53.40
CA LYS A 6 -14.07 72.41 -52.27
C LYS A 6 -14.77 71.35 -51.43
N SER A 7 -14.74 70.10 -51.91
CA SER A 7 -15.16 68.93 -51.14
C SER A 7 -14.47 68.89 -49.76
N GLY A 8 -15.27 68.90 -48.70
CA GLY A 8 -14.81 68.85 -47.32
C GLY A 8 -14.27 67.47 -46.95
N LYS A 9 -13.07 67.12 -47.42
CA LYS A 9 -12.37 65.88 -47.01
C LYS A 9 -12.10 65.90 -45.50
N GLN A 10 -12.97 65.26 -44.73
CA GLN A 10 -12.70 64.90 -43.34
C GLN A 10 -11.34 64.16 -43.28
N ARG A 11 -10.36 64.77 -42.63
CA ARG A 11 -9.08 64.10 -42.29
C ARG A 11 -9.39 63.02 -41.25
N LYS A 12 -9.64 61.78 -41.69
CA LYS A 12 -9.70 60.60 -40.84
C LYS A 12 -8.53 60.64 -39.86
N HIS A 13 -8.82 60.85 -38.57
CA HIS A 13 -7.78 60.79 -37.56
C HIS A 13 -7.30 59.35 -37.48
N ALA A 14 -5.98 59.16 -37.51
CA ALA A 14 -5.39 57.82 -37.41
C ALA A 14 -5.62 57.29 -35.98
N VAL A 15 -6.48 56.27 -35.86
CA VAL A 15 -6.77 55.58 -34.61
C VAL A 15 -5.45 55.04 -34.04
N LYS A 16 -5.00 55.60 -32.92
CA LYS A 16 -3.77 55.14 -32.25
C LYS A 16 -4.08 53.82 -31.55
N LYS A 17 -3.38 52.76 -31.96
CA LYS A 17 -3.42 51.44 -31.30
C LYS A 17 -2.11 51.13 -30.61
N ALA A 18 -2.19 50.40 -29.50
CA ALA A 18 -1.05 49.75 -28.87
C ALA A 18 -0.70 48.44 -29.59
N LYS A 19 0.41 47.80 -29.18
CA LYS A 19 0.97 46.59 -29.85
C LYS A 19 0.04 45.37 -29.79
N ASP A 20 -0.84 45.33 -28.81
CA ASP A 20 -1.91 44.36 -28.57
C ASP A 20 -3.19 44.61 -29.41
N GLY A 21 -3.24 45.71 -30.17
CA GLY A 21 -4.43 46.12 -30.93
C GLY A 21 -5.50 46.86 -30.12
N GLN A 22 -5.27 47.14 -28.82
CA GLN A 22 -6.11 48.03 -28.03
C GLN A 22 -6.02 49.46 -28.54
N VAL A 23 -7.12 50.20 -28.48
CA VAL A 23 -7.14 51.62 -28.84
C VAL A 23 -6.63 52.43 -27.64
N LEU A 24 -5.66 53.31 -27.88
CA LEU A 24 -5.02 54.16 -26.87
C LEU A 24 -5.92 55.36 -26.54
N LEU A 25 -6.43 55.41 -25.32
CA LEU A 25 -7.21 56.51 -24.78
C LEU A 25 -6.38 57.26 -23.72
N ASP A 26 -6.27 58.57 -23.90
CA ASP A 26 -5.52 59.48 -23.02
C ASP A 26 -6.51 60.39 -22.29
N VAL A 27 -6.72 60.09 -21.00
CA VAL A 27 -7.71 60.74 -20.14
C VAL A 27 -7.34 62.19 -19.79
N SER A 28 -6.12 62.63 -20.09
CA SER A 28 -5.73 64.05 -19.93
C SER A 28 -6.39 64.96 -20.98
N ARG A 29 -6.93 64.38 -22.06
CA ARG A 29 -7.45 65.11 -23.24
C ARG A 29 -8.97 65.34 -23.23
N GLY A 30 -9.70 64.71 -22.33
CA GLY A 30 -11.15 64.87 -22.18
C GLY A 30 -11.79 63.68 -21.46
N ASN A 31 -13.09 63.77 -21.16
CA ASN A 31 -13.86 62.65 -20.62
C ASN A 31 -13.83 61.47 -21.58
N ILE A 32 -13.60 60.26 -21.07
CA ILE A 32 -13.68 59.04 -21.87
C ILE A 32 -15.08 58.45 -21.74
N ARG A 33 -15.73 58.17 -22.87
CA ARG A 33 -17.01 57.45 -22.91
C ARG A 33 -16.90 56.26 -23.85
N ILE A 34 -17.11 55.06 -23.34
CA ILE A 34 -17.08 53.82 -24.12
C ILE A 34 -18.51 53.31 -24.28
N THR A 35 -18.97 53.29 -25.53
CA THR A 35 -20.35 53.02 -25.94
C THR A 35 -20.41 51.69 -26.72
N ALA A 36 -21.62 51.18 -26.97
CA ALA A 36 -21.80 50.01 -27.85
C ALA A 36 -21.32 50.25 -29.30
N THR A 37 -21.11 51.51 -29.71
CA THR A 37 -20.63 51.92 -31.04
C THR A 37 -19.20 52.47 -31.05
N GLY A 38 -18.43 52.30 -29.96
CA GLY A 38 -17.04 52.74 -29.87
C GLY A 38 -16.77 53.75 -28.76
N ALA A 39 -15.54 54.25 -28.70
CA ALA A 39 -15.06 55.17 -27.66
C ALA A 39 -14.90 56.61 -28.14
N LEU A 40 -15.26 57.55 -27.26
CA LEU A 40 -15.07 58.99 -27.39
C LEU A 40 -14.05 59.50 -26.37
N VAL A 41 -13.29 60.55 -26.74
CA VAL A 41 -12.47 61.37 -25.84
C VAL A 41 -12.92 62.82 -26.00
N GLY A 42 -13.60 63.35 -24.98
CA GLY A 42 -14.52 64.48 -25.17
C GLY A 42 -15.60 64.10 -26.19
N ASP A 43 -15.94 65.02 -27.08
CA ASP A 43 -16.89 64.78 -28.18
C ASP A 43 -16.24 64.15 -29.43
N THR A 44 -14.97 63.74 -29.36
CA THR A 44 -14.19 63.23 -30.51
C THR A 44 -14.11 61.70 -30.49
N PRO A 45 -14.56 61.00 -31.56
CA PRO A 45 -14.34 59.56 -31.71
C PRO A 45 -12.85 59.19 -31.70
N ALA A 46 -12.50 58.21 -30.87
CA ALA A 46 -11.13 57.70 -30.72
C ALA A 46 -10.86 56.43 -31.55
N ASP A 47 -11.92 55.73 -31.96
CA ASP A 47 -11.88 54.56 -32.84
C ASP A 47 -12.70 54.79 -34.14
N SER A 48 -12.95 53.73 -34.89
CA SER A 48 -13.56 53.79 -36.22
C SER A 48 -15.10 53.74 -36.24
N GLY A 49 -15.76 54.02 -35.11
CA GLY A 49 -17.23 53.95 -35.00
C GLY A 49 -17.75 52.53 -34.80
N ALA A 50 -16.98 51.69 -34.10
CA ALA A 50 -17.40 50.40 -33.58
C ALA A 50 -16.57 50.06 -32.33
N LEU A 51 -17.19 49.38 -31.36
CA LEU A 51 -16.51 48.91 -30.15
C LEU A 51 -15.29 48.03 -30.51
N ASN A 52 -14.10 48.37 -30.00
CA ASN A 52 -12.87 47.66 -30.36
C ASN A 52 -12.82 46.30 -29.64
N PRO A 53 -12.78 45.15 -30.35
CA PRO A 53 -12.89 43.83 -29.73
C PRO A 53 -11.69 43.40 -28.88
N GLN A 54 -10.56 44.14 -28.94
CA GLN A 54 -9.42 43.95 -28.04
C GLN A 54 -9.50 44.81 -26.77
N GLY A 55 -10.47 45.73 -26.70
CA GLY A 55 -10.59 46.70 -25.61
C GLY A 55 -9.75 47.98 -25.79
N TYR A 56 -9.56 48.70 -24.69
CA TYR A 56 -9.01 50.05 -24.67
C TYR A 56 -7.90 50.21 -23.64
N ARG A 57 -6.80 50.87 -24.02
CA ARG A 57 -5.64 51.12 -23.15
C ARG A 57 -5.70 52.56 -22.63
N ILE A 58 -6.04 52.68 -21.35
CA ILE A 58 -6.24 53.93 -20.62
C ILE A 58 -4.90 54.43 -20.08
N THR A 59 -4.58 55.68 -20.37
CA THR A 59 -3.32 56.35 -20.02
C THR A 59 -3.56 57.80 -19.61
N GLY A 60 -2.55 58.42 -19.00
CA GLY A 60 -2.54 59.86 -18.72
C GLY A 60 -3.03 60.24 -17.31
N LYS A 61 -2.97 61.55 -17.01
CA LYS A 61 -3.29 62.12 -15.70
C LYS A 61 -4.31 63.24 -15.82
N THR A 62 -5.30 63.28 -14.92
CA THR A 62 -6.33 64.32 -14.91
C THR A 62 -6.86 64.61 -13.51
N THR A 63 -7.35 65.84 -13.31
CA THR A 63 -8.14 66.27 -12.13
C THR A 63 -9.50 66.83 -12.52
N LYS A 64 -9.88 66.70 -13.81
CA LYS A 64 -11.04 67.36 -14.43
C LYS A 64 -11.99 66.41 -15.16
N TYR A 65 -11.49 65.25 -15.58
CA TYR A 65 -12.17 64.37 -16.52
C TYR A 65 -12.38 62.99 -15.91
N ASN A 66 -13.45 62.33 -16.32
CA ASN A 66 -13.80 60.99 -15.87
C ASN A 66 -13.85 59.97 -17.00
N ILE A 67 -14.09 58.71 -16.64
CA ILE A 67 -14.34 57.62 -17.57
C ILE A 67 -15.73 57.04 -17.30
N VAL A 68 -16.49 56.77 -18.37
CA VAL A 68 -17.78 56.08 -18.33
C VAL A 68 -17.76 54.93 -19.34
N VAL A 69 -18.06 53.72 -18.88
CA VAL A 69 -18.48 52.61 -19.75
C VAL A 69 -20.00 52.53 -19.67
N GLU A 70 -20.68 52.53 -20.82
CA GLU A 70 -22.14 52.57 -20.86
C GLU A 70 -22.79 51.22 -20.55
N SER A 71 -24.04 51.27 -20.06
CA SER A 71 -24.87 50.10 -19.78
C SER A 71 -24.88 49.12 -20.96
N LYS A 72 -24.70 47.83 -20.66
CA LYS A 72 -24.66 46.68 -21.58
C LYS A 72 -23.47 46.67 -22.55
N VAL A 73 -22.47 47.54 -22.37
CA VAL A 73 -21.17 47.38 -23.04
C VAL A 73 -20.39 46.28 -22.35
N LYS A 74 -19.76 45.40 -23.14
CA LYS A 74 -18.77 44.43 -22.68
C LYS A 74 -17.40 44.78 -23.23
N THR A 75 -16.43 45.10 -22.38
CA THR A 75 -15.11 45.57 -22.83
C THR A 75 -13.97 45.20 -21.88
N GLU A 76 -12.81 44.94 -22.47
CA GLU A 76 -11.52 44.93 -21.77
C GLU A 76 -10.99 46.38 -21.66
N LEU A 77 -10.40 46.71 -20.52
CA LEU A 77 -9.62 47.93 -20.29
C LEU A 77 -8.22 47.53 -19.81
N THR A 78 -7.17 48.18 -20.31
CA THR A 78 -5.84 48.13 -19.66
C THR A 78 -5.54 49.49 -19.07
N PHE A 79 -5.28 49.55 -17.77
CA PHE A 79 -4.86 50.76 -17.08
C PHE A 79 -3.33 50.79 -17.01
N GLU A 80 -2.71 51.76 -17.69
CA GLU A 80 -1.25 51.90 -17.76
C GLU A 80 -0.80 53.27 -17.24
N ASN A 81 -0.34 53.28 -15.99
CA ASN A 81 0.13 54.46 -15.26
C ASN A 81 -0.88 55.64 -15.27
N ALA A 82 -2.18 55.35 -15.21
CA ALA A 82 -3.24 56.34 -15.21
C ALA A 82 -3.49 56.90 -13.80
N ASP A 83 -3.54 58.23 -13.65
CA ASP A 83 -3.84 58.92 -12.37
C ASP A 83 -5.03 59.87 -12.59
N ILE A 84 -6.23 59.35 -12.29
CA ILE A 84 -7.51 60.00 -12.57
C ILE A 84 -8.10 60.47 -11.26
N SER A 85 -8.37 61.77 -11.19
CA SER A 85 -9.19 62.35 -10.15
C SER A 85 -10.36 63.13 -10.74
N CYS A 86 -11.54 62.95 -10.17
CA CYS A 86 -12.72 63.74 -10.48
C CYS A 86 -13.35 64.31 -9.19
N ALA A 87 -13.63 65.60 -9.21
CA ALA A 87 -14.29 66.33 -8.12
C ALA A 87 -15.74 66.74 -8.48
N THR A 88 -16.21 66.42 -9.68
CA THR A 88 -17.55 66.78 -10.19
C THR A 88 -18.51 65.59 -10.27
N THR A 89 -17.98 64.38 -10.44
CA THR A 89 -18.72 63.10 -10.57
C THR A 89 -17.76 61.93 -10.25
N ASP A 90 -18.20 60.69 -10.41
CA ASP A 90 -17.36 59.49 -10.30
C ASP A 90 -16.08 59.57 -11.17
N SER A 91 -14.96 58.99 -10.72
CA SER A 91 -13.70 59.01 -11.51
C SER A 91 -13.70 57.97 -12.64
N LEU A 92 -14.17 56.75 -12.37
CA LEU A 92 -14.57 55.75 -13.35
C LEU A 92 -15.95 55.21 -12.97
N ASN A 93 -16.89 55.17 -13.92
CA ASN A 93 -18.21 54.55 -13.76
C ASN A 93 -18.37 53.40 -14.79
N VAL A 94 -18.76 52.22 -14.32
CA VAL A 94 -18.96 50.98 -15.10
C VAL A 94 -20.32 50.32 -14.80
N SER A 95 -21.29 51.12 -14.37
CA SER A 95 -22.62 50.65 -13.99
C SER A 95 -23.32 49.94 -15.14
N HIS A 96 -23.95 48.80 -14.86
CA HIS A 96 -24.63 47.95 -15.84
C HIS A 96 -23.77 47.42 -17.01
N ALA A 97 -22.44 47.49 -16.92
CA ALA A 97 -21.50 47.01 -17.94
C ALA A 97 -20.80 45.69 -17.52
N ASP A 98 -20.19 45.00 -18.48
CA ASP A 98 -19.27 43.87 -18.25
C ASP A 98 -17.83 44.35 -18.52
N VAL A 99 -17.06 44.63 -17.46
CA VAL A 99 -15.75 45.29 -17.60
C VAL A 99 -14.64 44.53 -16.89
N THR A 100 -13.63 44.11 -17.66
CA THR A 100 -12.35 43.64 -17.10
C THR A 100 -11.34 44.79 -17.13
N ILE A 101 -10.60 45.02 -16.04
CA ILE A 101 -9.52 45.99 -15.94
C ILE A 101 -8.21 45.27 -15.65
N THR A 102 -7.30 45.29 -16.63
CA THR A 102 -5.94 44.75 -16.53
C THR A 102 -4.99 45.86 -16.07
N LEU A 103 -4.25 45.62 -14.99
CA LEU A 103 -3.37 46.61 -14.35
C LEU A 103 -1.93 46.49 -14.87
N VAL A 104 -1.38 47.63 -15.33
CA VAL A 104 0.01 47.81 -15.76
C VAL A 104 0.60 49.05 -15.09
N GLY A 105 1.80 48.92 -14.51
CA GLY A 105 2.44 50.01 -13.77
C GLY A 105 1.64 50.43 -12.54
N LYS A 106 1.66 51.72 -12.19
CA LYS A 106 1.01 52.26 -10.98
C LYS A 106 -0.17 53.16 -11.32
N ASN A 107 -1.39 52.71 -11.01
CA ASN A 107 -2.63 53.41 -11.37
C ASN A 107 -3.34 53.99 -10.14
N ARG A 108 -4.18 55.01 -10.35
CA ARG A 108 -4.92 55.68 -9.28
C ARG A 108 -6.27 56.22 -9.77
N LEU A 109 -7.31 55.99 -8.96
CA LEU A 109 -8.64 56.57 -9.05
C LEU A 109 -8.92 57.33 -7.74
N TYR A 110 -9.22 58.62 -7.80
CA TYR A 110 -9.38 59.45 -6.60
C TYR A 110 -10.57 60.43 -6.70
N CYS A 111 -11.63 60.16 -5.94
CA CYS A 111 -12.85 60.96 -5.94
C CYS A 111 -12.99 61.80 -4.67
N THR A 112 -13.45 63.04 -4.82
CA THR A 112 -13.86 63.94 -3.71
C THR A 112 -15.30 64.43 -3.86
N LYS A 113 -16.04 63.94 -4.87
CA LYS A 113 -17.41 64.34 -5.12
C LYS A 113 -18.35 63.59 -4.18
N ASP A 114 -19.01 64.33 -3.29
CA ASP A 114 -20.05 63.79 -2.42
C ASP A 114 -21.14 63.04 -3.22
N GLN A 115 -21.49 61.85 -2.73
CA GLN A 115 -22.41 60.85 -3.30
C GLN A 115 -21.91 60.07 -4.54
N SER A 116 -20.65 60.26 -4.94
CA SER A 116 -19.96 59.54 -6.03
C SER A 116 -18.79 58.68 -5.51
N ASN A 117 -18.28 57.77 -6.33
CA ASN A 117 -17.14 56.91 -5.96
C ASN A 117 -15.91 57.12 -6.87
N ALA A 118 -14.76 56.59 -6.45
CA ALA A 118 -13.58 56.52 -7.31
C ALA A 118 -13.77 55.47 -8.44
N LEU A 119 -14.40 54.34 -8.13
CA LEU A 119 -14.81 53.29 -9.06
C LEU A 119 -16.27 52.89 -8.77
N THR A 120 -17.20 53.46 -9.54
CA THR A 120 -18.64 53.25 -9.39
C THR A 120 -19.11 52.06 -10.23
N LYS A 121 -19.72 51.08 -9.56
CA LYS A 121 -20.46 49.97 -10.18
C LYS A 121 -21.85 49.90 -9.51
N ASP A 122 -22.80 50.65 -10.06
CA ASP A 122 -24.20 50.58 -9.64
C ASP A 122 -24.89 49.34 -10.24
N GLY A 123 -25.94 48.87 -9.56
CA GLY A 123 -26.86 47.83 -10.03
C GLY A 123 -26.48 46.39 -9.64
N MET A 124 -27.52 45.55 -9.53
CA MET A 124 -27.43 44.10 -9.22
C MET A 124 -27.24 43.23 -10.49
N ASP A 125 -26.61 43.77 -11.52
CA ASP A 125 -26.37 43.18 -12.85
C ASP A 125 -25.01 43.62 -13.43
N GLY A 126 -24.63 43.11 -14.61
CA GLY A 126 -23.29 43.34 -15.18
C GLY A 126 -22.17 42.67 -14.37
N SER A 127 -20.92 43.06 -14.62
CA SER A 127 -19.75 42.50 -13.92
C SER A 127 -18.54 43.45 -13.95
N LEU A 128 -17.70 43.39 -12.91
CA LEU A 128 -16.43 44.14 -12.85
C LEU A 128 -15.30 43.22 -12.35
N THR A 129 -14.26 43.05 -13.15
CA THR A 129 -13.08 42.23 -12.82
C THR A 129 -11.81 43.08 -12.79
N LEU A 130 -11.03 43.02 -11.72
CA LEU A 130 -9.66 43.57 -11.66
C LEU A 130 -8.63 42.46 -11.76
N ARG A 131 -7.58 42.64 -12.57
CA ARG A 131 -6.51 41.64 -12.74
C ARG A 131 -5.15 42.26 -13.02
N CYS A 132 -4.06 41.54 -12.76
CA CYS A 132 -2.74 41.89 -13.31
C CYS A 132 -2.50 41.17 -14.65
N VAL A 133 -1.41 41.53 -15.34
CA VAL A 133 -0.98 40.87 -16.58
C VAL A 133 -0.65 39.37 -16.43
N ASN A 134 -0.47 38.89 -15.19
CA ASN A 134 -0.13 37.51 -14.86
C ASN A 134 -1.28 36.71 -14.21
N SER A 135 -2.46 37.32 -14.03
CA SER A 135 -3.62 36.63 -13.46
C SER A 135 -4.00 35.41 -14.30
N GLY A 136 -4.27 34.28 -13.64
CA GLY A 136 -4.55 33.00 -14.29
C GLY A 136 -3.30 32.16 -14.66
N GLN A 137 -2.08 32.67 -14.48
CA GLN A 137 -0.87 31.84 -14.56
C GLN A 137 -0.79 30.91 -13.33
N LYS A 138 -0.63 29.59 -13.55
CA LYS A 138 -0.55 28.60 -12.45
C LYS A 138 0.62 28.93 -11.52
N GLY A 139 0.34 29.05 -10.22
CA GLY A 139 1.34 29.37 -9.19
C GLY A 139 1.78 30.83 -9.12
N HIS A 140 1.20 31.74 -9.91
CA HIS A 140 1.54 33.16 -9.84
C HIS A 140 1.03 33.82 -8.55
N LYS A 141 1.96 34.22 -7.69
CA LYS A 141 1.71 35.12 -6.55
C LYS A 141 2.05 36.56 -6.95
N CYS A 142 1.18 37.51 -6.64
CA CYS A 142 1.44 38.91 -6.99
C CYS A 142 2.53 39.52 -6.11
N ASP A 143 3.42 40.27 -6.74
CA ASP A 143 4.62 40.85 -6.17
C ASP A 143 4.70 42.37 -6.48
N ALA A 144 5.83 43.02 -6.16
CA ALA A 144 6.02 44.44 -6.46
C ALA A 144 6.16 44.77 -7.96
N ALA A 145 6.37 43.78 -8.85
CA ALA A 145 6.38 43.96 -10.29
C ALA A 145 4.97 43.93 -10.92
N CYS A 146 4.00 43.31 -10.25
CA CYS A 146 2.61 43.29 -10.68
C CYS A 146 1.97 44.68 -10.67
N GLY A 147 1.16 44.96 -11.69
CA GLY A 147 0.44 46.23 -11.81
C GLY A 147 -0.43 46.54 -10.59
N SER A 148 -0.46 47.82 -10.19
CA SER A 148 -1.19 48.29 -9.01
C SER A 148 -2.30 49.26 -9.36
N ILE A 149 -3.29 49.36 -8.47
CA ILE A 149 -4.28 50.43 -8.47
C ILE A 149 -4.62 50.87 -7.03
N THR A 150 -4.59 52.19 -6.79
CA THR A 150 -5.16 52.79 -5.59
C THR A 150 -6.51 53.42 -5.93
N VAL A 151 -7.58 52.98 -5.26
CA VAL A 151 -8.95 53.45 -5.47
C VAL A 151 -9.43 54.11 -4.18
N GLN A 152 -9.68 55.42 -4.18
CA GLN A 152 -9.89 56.18 -2.95
C GLN A 152 -11.01 57.21 -3.06
N GLY A 153 -12.00 57.11 -2.18
CA GLY A 153 -12.96 58.17 -1.91
C GLY A 153 -12.52 59.03 -0.72
N VAL A 154 -12.68 60.35 -0.81
CA VAL A 154 -12.43 61.26 0.32
C VAL A 154 -13.60 62.22 0.50
N GLY A 155 -14.30 62.04 1.62
CA GLY A 155 -15.50 62.78 2.00
C GLY A 155 -16.39 61.90 2.90
N TYR A 156 -17.58 62.40 3.25
CA TYR A 156 -18.51 61.67 4.12
C TYR A 156 -19.22 60.54 3.38
N HIS A 157 -19.88 60.87 2.27
CA HIS A 157 -20.60 59.94 1.40
C HIS A 157 -19.87 59.70 0.07
N VAL A 158 -18.57 59.39 0.12
CA VAL A 158 -17.72 59.14 -1.07
C VAL A 158 -17.11 57.74 -0.98
N GLY A 159 -17.42 56.84 -1.91
CA GLY A 159 -16.89 55.47 -1.90
C GLY A 159 -15.56 55.31 -2.64
N ALA A 160 -14.82 54.24 -2.31
CA ALA A 160 -13.74 53.76 -3.18
C ALA A 160 -14.32 52.93 -4.33
N LEU A 161 -14.67 51.67 -4.07
CA LEU A 161 -15.15 50.71 -5.05
C LEU A 161 -16.52 50.15 -4.61
N GLY A 162 -17.57 50.45 -5.35
CA GLY A 162 -18.94 50.10 -4.94
C GLY A 162 -20.03 50.78 -5.74
N ASN A 163 -21.29 50.64 -5.32
CA ASN A 163 -22.40 51.46 -5.80
C ASN A 163 -22.41 52.85 -5.12
N SER A 164 -23.08 53.81 -5.74
CA SER A 164 -23.09 55.23 -5.36
C SER A 164 -24.25 55.57 -4.43
N ILE A 165 -24.00 56.42 -3.43
CA ILE A 165 -25.04 56.91 -2.50
C ILE A 165 -26.10 57.75 -3.22
N LYS A 166 -25.73 58.38 -4.34
CA LYS A 166 -26.61 59.13 -5.25
C LYS A 166 -27.78 58.29 -5.76
N ASN A 167 -27.52 57.03 -6.10
CA ASN A 167 -28.48 56.16 -6.79
C ASN A 167 -29.24 55.18 -5.86
N ARG A 168 -28.93 55.17 -4.55
CA ARG A 168 -29.42 54.17 -3.57
C ARG A 168 -30.94 53.95 -3.51
N THR A 169 -31.74 54.95 -3.85
CA THR A 169 -33.22 54.90 -3.84
C THR A 169 -33.84 54.36 -5.14
N ASN A 170 -33.05 54.12 -6.19
CA ASN A 170 -33.52 53.61 -7.46
C ASN A 170 -33.30 52.08 -7.53
N PRO A 171 -34.35 51.24 -7.58
CA PRO A 171 -34.20 49.78 -7.60
C PRO A 171 -33.44 49.19 -8.79
N LYS A 172 -33.14 49.98 -9.82
CA LYS A 172 -32.29 49.56 -10.94
C LYS A 172 -30.82 49.91 -10.72
N GLU A 173 -30.53 51.07 -10.14
CA GLU A 173 -29.17 51.64 -10.03
C GLU A 173 -28.62 51.50 -8.59
N SER A 174 -29.17 50.60 -7.78
CA SER A 174 -28.82 50.39 -6.37
C SER A 174 -28.30 48.97 -6.14
N GLY A 175 -27.44 48.80 -5.15
CA GLY A 175 -26.78 47.53 -4.85
C GLY A 175 -25.49 47.30 -5.65
N PHE A 176 -24.67 46.37 -5.16
CA PHE A 176 -23.34 46.08 -5.68
C PHE A 176 -23.10 44.57 -5.70
N CYS A 177 -22.89 44.00 -6.90
CA CYS A 177 -22.57 42.58 -7.07
C CYS A 177 -21.67 42.29 -8.27
N ASN A 178 -21.32 41.01 -8.43
CA ASN A 178 -20.51 40.47 -9.53
C ASN A 178 -19.14 41.15 -9.66
N PHE A 179 -18.51 41.43 -8.52
CA PHE A 179 -17.18 42.02 -8.46
C PHE A 179 -16.13 40.93 -8.25
N THR A 180 -15.08 40.91 -9.08
CA THR A 180 -14.00 39.92 -9.01
C THR A 180 -12.63 40.61 -8.95
N ILE A 181 -11.74 40.11 -8.10
CA ILE A 181 -10.30 40.35 -8.17
C ILE A 181 -9.61 39.03 -8.55
N GLU A 182 -8.83 39.03 -9.61
CA GLU A 182 -8.02 37.88 -10.07
C GLU A 182 -6.51 38.11 -9.89
N GLY A 183 -6.10 39.29 -9.43
CA GLY A 183 -4.70 39.62 -9.16
C GLY A 183 -4.36 41.10 -9.27
N GLY A 184 -3.10 41.42 -8.96
CA GLY A 184 -2.57 42.79 -8.88
C GLY A 184 -2.43 43.28 -7.44
N ASN A 185 -1.90 44.49 -7.31
CA ASN A 185 -1.72 45.18 -6.02
C ASN A 185 -2.80 46.25 -5.86
N ILE A 186 -3.84 45.97 -5.09
CA ILE A 186 -5.07 46.77 -5.02
C ILE A 186 -5.20 47.37 -3.62
N THR A 187 -5.18 48.69 -3.54
CA THR A 187 -5.48 49.42 -2.28
C THR A 187 -6.78 50.20 -2.45
N ALA A 188 -7.81 49.86 -1.68
CA ALA A 188 -9.10 50.55 -1.67
C ALA A 188 -9.27 51.32 -0.35
N LEU A 189 -9.71 52.59 -0.41
CA LEU A 189 -9.90 53.45 0.77
C LEU A 189 -11.24 54.18 0.74
N GLY A 190 -12.16 53.82 1.64
CA GLY A 190 -13.49 54.42 1.73
C GLY A 190 -13.51 55.84 2.33
N GLY A 191 -14.55 56.61 2.04
CA GLY A 191 -14.95 57.79 2.81
C GLY A 191 -15.67 57.41 4.10
N GLU A 192 -15.98 58.38 4.97
CA GLU A 192 -16.32 58.16 6.39
C GLU A 192 -17.52 57.23 6.66
N HIS A 193 -18.45 57.17 5.70
CA HIS A 193 -19.66 56.34 5.78
C HIS A 193 -19.68 55.17 4.76
N CYS A 194 -18.69 55.09 3.87
CA CYS A 194 -18.69 54.19 2.70
C CYS A 194 -17.64 53.10 2.84
N PRO A 195 -17.91 51.85 2.40
CA PRO A 195 -16.91 50.79 2.46
C PRO A 195 -15.78 51.06 1.46
N ALA A 196 -14.63 50.40 1.67
CA ALA A 196 -13.57 50.41 0.66
C ALA A 196 -13.94 49.58 -0.57
N ILE A 197 -14.49 48.38 -0.35
CA ILE A 197 -15.06 47.50 -1.39
C ILE A 197 -16.45 47.06 -0.92
N GLY A 198 -17.53 47.52 -1.54
CA GLY A 198 -18.87 47.12 -1.09
C GLY A 198 -20.06 47.99 -1.47
N ALA A 199 -21.17 47.79 -0.77
CA ALA A 199 -22.41 48.55 -0.99
C ALA A 199 -22.48 49.85 -0.16
N ALA A 200 -23.06 50.89 -0.76
CA ALA A 200 -23.28 52.20 -0.17
C ALA A 200 -24.21 52.20 1.07
N CYS A 201 -24.19 53.32 1.82
CA CYS A 201 -25.12 53.56 2.93
C CYS A 201 -26.59 53.40 2.54
N TRP A 202 -27.40 52.80 3.42
CA TRP A 202 -28.86 52.67 3.28
C TRP A 202 -29.32 52.02 1.97
N THR A 203 -28.45 51.29 1.27
CA THR A 203 -28.75 50.62 -0.01
C THR A 203 -29.90 49.63 0.17
N GLU A 204 -29.84 48.79 1.21
CA GLU A 204 -30.93 47.86 1.54
C GLU A 204 -32.16 48.56 2.13
N HIS A 205 -31.94 49.59 2.96
CA HIS A 205 -33.00 50.35 3.64
C HIS A 205 -34.03 50.92 2.65
N TYR A 206 -33.57 51.49 1.53
CA TYR A 206 -34.47 52.02 0.50
C TYR A 206 -34.92 50.96 -0.51
N VAL A 207 -34.10 49.92 -0.76
CA VAL A 207 -34.43 48.83 -1.71
C VAL A 207 -33.93 47.49 -1.16
N SER A 208 -34.80 46.70 -0.54
CA SER A 208 -34.43 45.47 0.19
C SER A 208 -33.79 44.37 -0.66
N SER A 209 -33.96 44.41 -1.98
CA SER A 209 -33.31 43.53 -2.97
C SER A 209 -31.90 43.99 -3.40
N CYS A 210 -31.46 45.19 -2.98
CA CYS A 210 -30.17 45.79 -3.32
C CYS A 210 -29.28 45.82 -2.07
N TYR A 211 -28.07 45.29 -2.17
CA TYR A 211 -27.13 45.12 -1.05
C TYR A 211 -25.73 44.75 -1.58
N ALA A 212 -24.77 44.43 -0.71
CA ALA A 212 -23.48 43.88 -1.13
C ALA A 212 -23.59 42.37 -1.31
N LYS A 213 -23.35 41.88 -2.53
CA LYS A 213 -23.50 40.46 -2.90
C LYS A 213 -22.36 40.01 -3.82
N ASP A 214 -22.08 38.72 -3.90
CA ASP A 214 -21.25 38.10 -4.96
C ASP A 214 -19.91 38.82 -5.19
N ILE A 215 -19.16 39.03 -4.11
CA ILE A 215 -17.79 39.59 -4.11
C ILE A 215 -16.79 38.44 -4.13
N TYR A 216 -15.92 38.38 -5.14
CA TYR A 216 -14.91 37.34 -5.33
C TYR A 216 -13.49 37.91 -5.28
N ILE A 217 -12.59 37.29 -4.50
CA ILE A 217 -11.15 37.59 -4.51
C ILE A 217 -10.39 36.27 -4.70
N LYS A 218 -9.93 36.04 -5.92
CA LYS A 218 -9.26 34.80 -6.36
C LYS A 218 -7.73 34.89 -6.33
N GLY A 219 -7.16 36.04 -5.98
CA GLY A 219 -5.72 36.29 -6.02
C GLY A 219 -5.38 37.77 -5.82
N GLY A 220 -4.07 38.06 -5.79
CA GLY A 220 -3.55 39.42 -5.63
C GLY A 220 -3.19 39.80 -4.19
N ASN A 221 -2.71 41.02 -4.03
CA ASN A 221 -2.50 41.67 -2.74
C ASN A 221 -3.56 42.76 -2.60
N VAL A 222 -4.56 42.53 -1.75
CA VAL A 222 -5.73 43.41 -1.59
C VAL A 222 -5.71 44.03 -0.20
N GLU A 223 -5.65 45.35 -0.13
CA GLU A 223 -5.75 46.12 1.10
C GLU A 223 -6.98 47.03 1.04
N ALA A 224 -8.02 46.71 1.81
CA ALA A 224 -9.31 47.37 1.80
C ALA A 224 -9.54 48.09 3.14
N ILE A 225 -9.37 49.41 3.14
CA ILE A 225 -9.37 50.27 4.33
C ILE A 225 -10.67 51.07 4.39
N GLY A 226 -11.62 50.57 5.17
CA GLY A 226 -12.82 51.26 5.57
C GLY A 226 -12.55 52.36 6.61
N THR A 227 -13.62 52.79 7.26
CA THR A 227 -13.72 54.03 8.05
C THR A 227 -14.68 53.82 9.23
N SER A 228 -15.05 54.90 9.93
CA SER A 228 -15.94 54.84 11.10
C SER A 228 -17.23 54.05 10.85
N HIS A 229 -17.87 54.20 9.68
CA HIS A 229 -19.13 53.48 9.35
C HIS A 229 -19.07 52.72 8.02
N GLY A 230 -17.89 52.63 7.39
CA GLY A 230 -17.64 51.84 6.20
C GLY A 230 -16.75 50.65 6.50
N SER A 231 -17.18 49.44 6.13
CA SER A 231 -16.35 48.24 6.28
C SER A 231 -15.16 48.22 5.30
N GLY A 232 -14.17 47.36 5.56
CA GLY A 232 -13.13 47.09 4.57
C GLY A 232 -13.74 46.42 3.34
N ILE A 233 -14.38 45.27 3.53
CA ILE A 233 -15.11 44.55 2.49
C ILE A 233 -16.52 44.22 2.98
N GLY A 234 -17.57 44.77 2.35
CA GLY A 234 -18.94 44.52 2.79
C GLY A 234 -19.91 45.68 2.53
N SER A 235 -20.39 46.33 3.59
CA SER A 235 -21.34 47.45 3.51
C SER A 235 -20.82 48.74 4.15
N GLY A 236 -21.41 49.86 3.74
CA GLY A 236 -21.56 51.05 4.57
C GLY A 236 -22.74 50.92 5.54
N TYR A 237 -23.12 52.03 6.15
CA TYR A 237 -24.18 52.09 7.18
C TYR A 237 -25.52 51.48 6.70
N GLY A 238 -26.19 50.67 7.52
CA GLY A 238 -27.57 50.25 7.31
C GLY A 238 -27.81 49.34 6.10
N THR A 239 -26.97 48.33 5.85
CA THR A 239 -27.10 47.42 4.68
C THR A 239 -26.47 46.05 4.93
N LYS A 240 -27.10 44.96 4.46
CA LYS A 240 -26.55 43.60 4.54
C LYS A 240 -25.38 43.31 3.59
N VAL A 241 -24.66 42.24 3.91
CA VAL A 241 -23.64 41.58 3.11
C VAL A 241 -23.99 40.10 2.96
N ASP A 242 -23.99 39.58 1.74
CA ASP A 242 -24.40 38.22 1.40
C ASP A 242 -23.56 37.67 0.24
N GLY A 243 -22.44 37.02 0.56
CA GLY A 243 -21.51 36.48 -0.44
C GLY A 243 -20.20 37.27 -0.54
N VAL A 244 -19.22 36.88 0.28
CA VAL A 244 -17.81 37.30 0.14
C VAL A 244 -16.95 36.04 0.04
N TYR A 245 -16.40 35.79 -1.13
CA TYR A 245 -15.73 34.56 -1.51
C TYR A 245 -14.25 34.83 -1.78
N ILE A 246 -13.38 34.43 -0.87
CA ILE A 246 -11.93 34.60 -1.02
C ILE A 246 -11.33 33.22 -1.30
N SER A 247 -10.62 33.06 -2.41
CA SER A 247 -10.05 31.79 -2.89
C SER A 247 -8.58 31.87 -3.32
N GLY A 248 -7.89 32.97 -3.01
CA GLY A 248 -6.47 33.14 -3.34
C GLY A 248 -5.92 34.50 -2.92
N GLY A 249 -4.60 34.56 -2.70
CA GLY A 249 -3.86 35.80 -2.44
C GLY A 249 -3.89 36.30 -1.00
N VAL A 250 -3.37 37.51 -0.79
CA VAL A 250 -3.23 38.16 0.52
C VAL A 250 -4.24 39.29 0.63
N VAL A 251 -5.25 39.12 1.49
CA VAL A 251 -6.32 40.09 1.73
C VAL A 251 -6.20 40.68 3.14
N LYS A 252 -6.16 42.00 3.23
CA LYS A 252 -6.20 42.77 4.47
C LYS A 252 -7.40 43.70 4.44
N ALA A 253 -8.38 43.47 5.31
CA ALA A 253 -9.62 44.23 5.35
C ALA A 253 -9.78 44.89 6.71
N ARG A 254 -9.83 46.23 6.74
CA ARG A 254 -9.93 47.03 7.97
C ARG A 254 -11.23 47.84 7.99
N GLY A 255 -11.95 47.80 9.10
CA GLY A 255 -13.07 48.68 9.43
C GLY A 255 -12.72 49.72 10.50
N GLY A 256 -13.75 50.17 11.22
CA GLY A 256 -13.69 51.24 12.22
C GLY A 256 -14.75 51.09 13.32
N GLU A 257 -15.02 52.16 14.05
CA GLU A 257 -15.82 52.16 15.29
C GLU A 257 -17.22 51.53 15.16
N ASN A 258 -17.86 51.67 13.99
CA ASN A 258 -19.21 51.18 13.71
C ASN A 258 -19.25 50.25 12.47
N ALA A 259 -18.11 49.70 12.04
CA ALA A 259 -17.98 48.89 10.83
C ALA A 259 -16.92 47.78 10.94
N PRO A 260 -17.25 46.50 10.62
CA PRO A 260 -16.30 45.40 10.71
C PRO A 260 -15.22 45.46 9.62
N GLY A 261 -14.15 44.67 9.79
CA GLY A 261 -13.16 44.45 8.73
C GLY A 261 -13.80 43.85 7.48
N ILE A 262 -14.56 42.77 7.64
CA ILE A 262 -15.41 42.16 6.62
C ILE A 262 -16.83 41.96 7.17
N GLY A 263 -17.84 42.50 6.46
CA GLY A 263 -19.25 42.31 6.77
C GLY A 263 -20.08 43.60 6.88
N ALA A 264 -21.22 43.50 7.57
CA ALA A 264 -22.21 44.57 7.68
C ALA A 264 -21.91 45.58 8.80
N SER A 265 -21.88 46.85 8.42
CA SER A 265 -21.72 48.00 9.33
C SER A 265 -23.02 48.33 10.08
N MET A 266 -22.93 49.20 11.10
CA MET A 266 -24.07 49.65 11.92
C MET A 266 -25.15 50.33 11.06
N GLY A 267 -26.39 50.35 11.54
CA GLY A 267 -27.54 50.92 10.84
C GLY A 267 -28.55 51.54 11.79
N ASP A 268 -29.61 52.10 11.22
CA ASP A 268 -30.73 52.68 11.97
C ASP A 268 -31.60 51.58 12.64
N PRO A 269 -32.38 51.91 13.69
CA PRO A 269 -33.31 50.97 14.33
C PRO A 269 -34.35 50.40 13.35
N GLY A 270 -34.09 49.17 12.89
CA GLY A 270 -34.91 48.48 11.88
C GLY A 270 -34.10 47.91 10.72
N ASP A 271 -32.87 48.40 10.49
CA ASP A 271 -31.98 47.89 9.45
C ASP A 271 -31.57 46.44 9.71
N SER A 272 -31.38 45.66 8.64
CA SER A 272 -31.12 44.23 8.77
C SER A 272 -29.77 43.94 9.42
N MET A 273 -28.73 44.68 9.02
CA MET A 273 -27.32 44.51 9.42
C MET A 273 -26.85 43.04 9.33
N ILE A 274 -27.36 42.27 8.37
CA ILE A 274 -27.03 40.85 8.21
C ILE A 274 -25.67 40.69 7.52
N THR A 275 -24.82 39.81 8.07
CA THR A 275 -23.62 39.31 7.40
C THR A 275 -23.79 37.83 7.13
N ARG A 276 -23.67 37.40 5.86
CA ARG A 276 -23.72 35.98 5.53
C ARG A 276 -22.86 35.56 4.36
N ASN A 277 -22.64 34.25 4.26
CA ASN A 277 -21.97 33.58 3.14
C ASN A 277 -20.56 34.15 2.91
N ILE A 278 -19.74 34.19 3.96
CA ILE A 278 -18.32 34.50 3.88
C ILE A 278 -17.55 33.18 3.84
N ARG A 279 -16.94 32.87 2.69
CA ARG A 279 -16.18 31.63 2.47
C ARG A 279 -14.76 31.96 2.09
N ILE A 280 -13.81 31.50 2.90
CA ILE A 280 -12.38 31.68 2.69
C ILE A 280 -11.79 30.32 2.28
N SER A 281 -10.95 30.27 1.26
CA SER A 281 -10.51 29.03 0.62
C SER A 281 -9.20 29.20 -0.14
N GLY A 282 -8.63 28.11 -0.63
CA GLY A 282 -7.36 28.07 -1.39
C GLY A 282 -6.23 27.37 -0.63
N GLY A 283 -5.08 27.17 -1.28
CA GLY A 283 -3.88 26.61 -0.66
C GLY A 283 -2.95 27.61 0.01
N ASP A 284 -2.82 28.83 -0.54
CA ASP A 284 -1.89 29.85 -0.02
C ASP A 284 -2.55 31.18 0.40
N THR A 285 -3.88 31.21 0.41
CA THR A 285 -4.68 32.37 0.78
C THR A 285 -4.42 32.80 2.22
N VAL A 286 -4.27 34.11 2.44
CA VAL A 286 -4.16 34.73 3.76
C VAL A 286 -5.16 35.87 3.85
N VAL A 287 -6.14 35.77 4.74
CA VAL A 287 -7.14 36.80 5.02
C VAL A 287 -6.94 37.33 6.42
N THR A 288 -6.69 38.63 6.56
CA THR A 288 -6.62 39.33 7.85
C THR A 288 -7.72 40.38 7.92
N ALA A 289 -8.69 40.19 8.80
CA ALA A 289 -9.82 41.08 9.00
C ALA A 289 -9.72 41.77 10.37
N ILE A 290 -9.87 43.10 10.38
CA ILE A 290 -9.60 43.95 11.56
C ILE A 290 -10.73 44.97 11.71
N GLY A 291 -11.46 44.94 12.82
CA GLY A 291 -12.44 45.97 13.16
C GLY A 291 -11.82 47.12 13.97
N ASP A 292 -12.47 47.49 15.07
CA ASP A 292 -11.96 48.45 16.05
C ASP A 292 -12.10 47.91 17.49
N SER A 293 -11.02 48.00 18.27
CA SER A 293 -10.92 47.37 19.59
C SER A 293 -11.53 48.19 20.72
N LYS A 294 -11.86 49.48 20.48
CA LYS A 294 -12.52 50.34 21.48
C LYS A 294 -14.02 50.08 21.53
N SER A 295 -14.63 50.08 20.34
CA SER A 295 -16.02 49.70 20.09
C SER A 295 -16.30 48.20 20.27
N LYS A 296 -15.26 47.37 20.16
CA LYS A 296 -15.34 45.90 20.00
C LYS A 296 -15.98 45.47 18.68
N MET A 297 -15.92 46.32 17.66
CA MET A 297 -16.36 45.99 16.31
C MET A 297 -15.46 44.87 15.73
N PRO A 298 -16.02 43.80 15.13
CA PRO A 298 -15.26 42.59 14.87
C PRO A 298 -14.42 42.64 13.58
N GLY A 299 -13.47 41.71 13.48
CA GLY A 299 -12.69 41.45 12.27
C GLY A 299 -13.59 40.98 11.14
N ILE A 300 -14.17 39.79 11.29
CA ILE A 300 -15.30 39.32 10.47
C ILE A 300 -16.57 39.35 11.33
N GLY A 301 -17.68 39.91 10.84
CA GLY A 301 -18.95 39.85 11.57
C GLY A 301 -19.98 40.89 11.16
N SER A 302 -20.78 41.34 12.13
CA SER A 302 -21.81 42.38 11.96
C SER A 302 -21.78 43.31 13.17
N ALA A 303 -21.99 44.61 12.93
CA ALA A 303 -22.18 45.61 13.98
C ALA A 303 -23.42 45.35 14.86
N ALA A 304 -24.40 44.58 14.37
CA ALA A 304 -25.55 44.12 15.16
C ALA A 304 -25.28 42.82 15.94
N GLY A 305 -24.02 42.36 15.99
CA GLY A 305 -23.57 41.20 16.76
C GLY A 305 -23.86 39.85 16.10
N ASN A 306 -23.36 38.79 16.73
CA ASN A 306 -23.29 37.44 16.16
C ASN A 306 -24.65 36.84 15.76
N GLY A 307 -25.76 37.27 16.38
CA GLY A 307 -27.11 36.86 15.99
C GLY A 307 -27.54 37.33 14.58
N LYS A 308 -26.74 38.18 13.92
CA LYS A 308 -26.92 38.59 12.52
C LYS A 308 -25.84 38.00 11.57
N VAL A 309 -25.00 37.08 12.07
CA VAL A 309 -23.91 36.44 11.32
C VAL A 309 -24.25 34.98 11.02
N SER A 310 -24.01 34.49 9.80
CA SER A 310 -24.34 33.11 9.39
C SER A 310 -23.54 32.64 8.18
N GLY A 311 -23.23 31.34 8.08
CA GLY A 311 -22.48 30.82 6.92
C GLY A 311 -21.08 31.44 6.78
N ILE A 312 -20.26 31.28 7.81
CA ILE A 312 -18.84 31.68 7.83
C ILE A 312 -18.00 30.39 7.80
N THR A 313 -17.29 30.14 6.70
CA THR A 313 -16.52 28.89 6.52
C THR A 313 -15.12 29.13 5.97
N ALA A 314 -14.21 28.21 6.31
CA ALA A 314 -12.87 28.11 5.76
C ALA A 314 -12.66 26.72 5.14
N ALA A 315 -12.17 26.67 3.90
CA ALA A 315 -12.03 25.44 3.12
C ALA A 315 -10.65 25.36 2.44
N PRO A 316 -9.67 24.60 3.00
CA PRO A 316 -8.38 24.38 2.35
C PRO A 316 -8.54 23.68 1.00
N GLU A 317 -7.58 23.89 0.10
CA GLU A 317 -7.40 23.02 -1.07
C GLU A 317 -6.75 21.68 -0.68
N THR A 318 -6.89 20.65 -1.52
CA THR A 318 -6.24 19.35 -1.32
C THR A 318 -4.72 19.51 -1.16
N GLY A 319 -4.13 18.82 -0.18
CA GLY A 319 -2.72 18.99 0.20
C GLY A 319 -2.46 20.17 1.16
N TYR A 320 -3.50 20.88 1.60
CA TYR A 320 -3.42 21.97 2.58
C TYR A 320 -4.33 21.74 3.80
N GLN A 321 -4.07 22.51 4.85
CA GLN A 321 -4.85 22.58 6.08
C GLN A 321 -5.03 24.04 6.49
N GLY A 322 -6.20 24.37 7.04
CA GLY A 322 -6.57 25.72 7.44
C GLY A 322 -6.34 26.01 8.91
N TYR A 323 -6.06 27.29 9.18
CA TYR A 323 -5.89 27.85 10.51
C TYR A 323 -6.79 29.08 10.65
N VAL A 324 -7.49 29.19 11.78
CA VAL A 324 -8.25 30.39 12.15
C VAL A 324 -7.74 30.91 13.48
N GLN A 325 -7.33 32.18 13.49
CA GLN A 325 -7.05 32.98 14.68
C GLN A 325 -8.21 33.95 14.91
N ASP A 326 -8.66 34.10 16.15
CA ASP A 326 -9.64 35.13 16.56
C ASP A 326 -9.18 35.78 17.87
N GLY A 327 -9.26 37.10 17.98
CA GLY A 327 -8.50 37.83 19.02
C GLY A 327 -8.98 39.24 19.37
N THR A 328 -8.70 39.61 20.62
CA THR A 328 -9.03 40.92 21.22
C THR A 328 -8.13 42.03 20.70
N SER A 329 -6.92 41.67 20.24
CA SER A 329 -5.93 42.56 19.63
C SER A 329 -5.10 41.81 18.58
N LEU A 330 -4.20 42.50 17.89
CA LEU A 330 -3.27 41.89 16.92
C LEU A 330 -2.19 41.02 17.58
N THR A 331 -2.12 40.99 18.92
CA THR A 331 -1.10 40.27 19.70
C THR A 331 -1.69 39.38 20.79
N ASP A 332 -2.99 39.48 21.05
CA ASP A 332 -3.75 38.67 22.00
C ASP A 332 -4.91 38.01 21.25
N PHE A 333 -4.68 36.75 20.88
CA PHE A 333 -5.59 35.92 20.11
C PHE A 333 -5.47 34.45 20.54
N ILE A 334 -6.50 33.69 20.21
CA ILE A 334 -6.49 32.22 20.26
C ILE A 334 -6.60 31.66 18.85
N PHE A 335 -6.14 30.43 18.66
CA PHE A 335 -6.59 29.62 17.55
C PHE A 335 -7.95 29.00 17.91
N THR A 336 -8.83 28.80 16.93
CA THR A 336 -10.14 28.19 17.18
C THR A 336 -10.03 26.70 17.51
N GLU A 337 -11.03 26.17 18.20
CA GLU A 337 -11.09 24.81 18.77
C GLU A 337 -10.81 23.67 17.75
N ASN A 338 -11.03 23.92 16.45
CA ASN A 338 -10.82 22.96 15.36
C ASN A 338 -9.58 23.26 14.50
N THR A 339 -8.66 24.14 14.93
CA THR A 339 -7.46 24.50 14.16
C THR A 339 -6.25 23.61 14.52
N PRO A 340 -5.54 22.98 13.57
CA PRO A 340 -5.77 23.01 12.11
C PRO A 340 -6.82 22.00 11.62
N PHE A 341 -7.45 22.32 10.48
CA PHE A 341 -8.46 21.50 9.83
C PHE A 341 -8.13 21.21 8.35
N ALA A 342 -8.35 19.98 7.90
CA ALA A 342 -8.09 19.55 6.52
C ALA A 342 -9.34 19.55 5.60
N ALA A 343 -10.52 19.89 6.13
CA ALA A 343 -11.80 19.92 5.40
C ALA A 343 -12.57 21.21 5.68
N GLU A 344 -13.59 21.52 4.87
CA GLU A 344 -14.38 22.75 5.04
C GLU A 344 -15.02 22.83 6.42
N SER A 345 -14.62 23.85 7.18
CA SER A 345 -14.94 24.02 8.59
C SER A 345 -15.66 25.34 8.81
N SER A 346 -16.75 25.29 9.58
CA SER A 346 -17.41 26.50 10.10
C SER A 346 -16.65 26.99 11.34
N PHE A 347 -16.56 28.30 11.53
CA PHE A 347 -15.91 28.88 12.71
C PHE A 347 -16.66 30.08 13.27
N SER A 348 -16.59 30.23 14.59
CA SER A 348 -17.11 31.41 15.29
C SER A 348 -16.25 32.63 15.00
N VAL A 349 -16.89 33.78 14.90
CA VAL A 349 -16.27 35.11 14.76
C VAL A 349 -16.92 36.07 15.74
N GLY A 350 -16.37 37.27 15.89
CA GLY A 350 -16.96 38.32 16.74
C GLY A 350 -15.96 39.10 17.59
N ASN A 351 -14.69 38.71 17.61
CA ASN A 351 -13.63 39.52 18.20
C ASN A 351 -13.02 40.49 17.18
N PHE A 352 -12.26 41.48 17.68
CA PHE A 352 -11.68 42.60 16.91
C PHE A 352 -10.80 42.17 15.73
N PHE A 353 -10.05 41.09 15.88
CA PHE A 353 -9.12 40.55 14.91
C PHE A 353 -9.52 39.13 14.57
N THR A 354 -9.68 38.83 13.28
CA THR A 354 -9.87 37.47 12.77
C THR A 354 -8.91 37.27 11.61
N GLN A 355 -8.06 36.23 11.67
CA GLN A 355 -7.16 35.86 10.58
C GLN A 355 -7.41 34.41 10.17
N VAL A 356 -7.50 34.17 8.87
CA VAL A 356 -7.64 32.84 8.27
C VAL A 356 -6.52 32.65 7.25
N TYR A 357 -5.79 31.54 7.35
CA TYR A 357 -4.80 31.16 6.34
C TYR A 357 -4.72 29.66 6.17
N PHE A 358 -4.10 29.25 5.08
CA PHE A 358 -3.83 27.85 4.77
C PHE A 358 -2.32 27.60 4.74
N GLY A 359 -1.93 26.40 5.16
CA GLY A 359 -0.57 25.90 5.11
C GLY A 359 -0.54 24.46 4.60
N PRO A 360 0.60 23.93 4.15
CA PRO A 360 0.70 22.55 3.69
C PRO A 360 0.17 21.56 4.73
N PHE A 361 -0.56 20.54 4.28
CA PHE A 361 -1.10 19.48 5.14
C PHE A 361 0.02 18.74 5.88
N ARG A 362 -0.23 18.37 7.14
CA ARG A 362 0.69 17.57 7.96
C ARG A 362 -0.06 16.50 8.74
N ASP A 363 0.51 15.31 8.84
CA ASP A 363 -0.08 14.19 9.58
C ASP A 363 -0.20 14.49 11.08
N SER A 364 0.80 15.21 11.62
CA SER A 364 0.85 15.65 13.01
C SER A 364 1.10 17.15 13.06
N ASN A 365 0.37 17.83 13.92
CA ASN A 365 0.46 19.27 14.13
C ASN A 365 0.42 19.59 15.62
N SER A 366 1.02 20.71 16.01
CA SER A 366 0.95 21.22 17.36
C SER A 366 1.05 22.75 17.34
N ILE A 367 0.32 23.38 18.27
CA ILE A 367 0.24 24.83 18.41
C ILE A 367 0.45 25.16 19.89
N ASP A 368 1.42 26.01 20.18
CA ASP A 368 1.72 26.42 21.55
C ASP A 368 0.76 27.52 22.01
N SER A 369 0.14 27.34 23.17
CA SER A 369 -0.87 28.27 23.68
C SER A 369 -0.28 29.60 24.18
N ALA A 370 1.02 29.64 24.51
CA ALA A 370 1.74 30.80 25.03
C ALA A 370 2.57 31.52 23.96
N THR A 371 3.38 30.79 23.17
CA THR A 371 4.19 31.40 22.09
C THR A 371 3.38 31.68 20.84
N LYS A 372 2.27 30.95 20.62
CA LYS A 372 1.44 30.90 19.40
C LYS A 372 2.18 30.39 18.16
N GLU A 373 3.36 29.79 18.32
CA GLU A 373 4.03 29.07 17.24
C GLU A 373 3.22 27.83 16.85
N GLN A 374 3.23 27.49 15.56
CA GLN A 374 2.76 26.20 15.06
C GLN A 374 3.96 25.39 14.57
N ILE A 375 3.94 24.07 14.76
CA ILE A 375 4.87 23.14 14.11
C ILE A 375 4.11 21.90 13.65
N GLY A 376 4.38 21.45 12.43
CA GLY A 376 3.72 20.32 11.81
C GLY A 376 4.68 19.48 10.98
N ALA A 377 4.48 18.16 11.01
CA ALA A 377 5.37 17.18 10.42
C ALA A 377 4.59 15.92 9.98
N ASN A 378 5.12 15.24 8.97
CA ASN A 378 4.61 14.00 8.43
C ASN A 378 5.26 12.78 9.09
N HIS A 379 4.49 11.69 9.12
CA HIS A 379 4.98 10.35 9.40
C HIS A 379 5.88 9.88 8.25
N VAL A 380 6.89 9.08 8.57
CA VAL A 380 7.87 8.56 7.61
C VAL A 380 7.65 7.06 7.44
N ILE A 381 7.72 6.55 6.21
CA ILE A 381 7.58 5.11 5.90
C ILE A 381 8.87 4.68 5.22
N SER A 382 9.49 3.59 5.69
CA SER A 382 10.70 3.04 5.09
C SER A 382 10.80 1.54 5.32
N ARG A 383 11.40 0.80 4.38
CA ARG A 383 11.83 -0.58 4.64
C ARG A 383 12.90 -0.65 5.75
N THR A 384 12.98 -1.79 6.44
CA THR A 384 14.10 -2.13 7.32
C THR A 384 15.33 -2.56 6.50
N GLY A 385 16.48 -2.68 7.16
CA GLY A 385 17.79 -2.83 6.52
C GLY A 385 18.34 -1.51 5.97
N GLY A 386 19.59 -1.54 5.51
CA GLY A 386 20.30 -0.35 4.99
C GLY A 386 20.93 0.52 6.08
N GLU A 387 21.28 1.76 5.73
CA GLU A 387 21.86 2.72 6.68
C GLU A 387 20.78 3.42 7.53
N GLY A 388 21.23 4.17 8.55
CA GLY A 388 20.34 5.01 9.35
C GLY A 388 20.10 6.37 8.70
N PHE A 389 19.05 7.06 9.11
CA PHE A 389 18.75 8.42 8.66
C PHE A 389 19.66 9.44 9.36
N SER A 390 20.16 10.43 8.61
CA SER A 390 20.72 11.66 9.17
C SER A 390 19.61 12.57 9.72
N ARG A 391 19.98 13.56 10.55
CA ARG A 391 19.05 14.59 11.06
C ARG A 391 18.37 15.36 9.92
N GLU A 392 19.12 15.69 8.88
CA GLU A 392 18.63 16.45 7.73
C GLU A 392 17.67 15.58 6.90
N GLN A 393 18.06 14.34 6.59
CA GLN A 393 17.22 13.38 5.86
C GLN A 393 15.88 13.14 6.58
N ILE A 394 15.89 12.84 7.88
CA ILE A 394 14.64 12.53 8.59
C ILE A 394 13.72 13.75 8.73
N ARG A 395 14.29 14.96 8.80
CA ARG A 395 13.56 16.24 8.83
C ARG A 395 12.92 16.57 7.47
N THR A 396 13.65 16.36 6.36
CA THR A 396 13.12 16.51 4.99
C THR A 396 12.06 15.45 4.69
N LEU A 397 12.27 14.18 5.07
CA LEU A 397 11.29 13.10 4.92
C LEU A 397 9.99 13.36 5.70
N ALA A 398 10.11 13.83 6.95
CA ALA A 398 8.97 14.27 7.74
C ALA A 398 8.43 15.65 7.31
N LYS A 399 8.96 16.26 6.23
CA LYS A 399 8.58 17.58 5.68
C LYS A 399 8.36 18.64 6.76
N VAL A 400 9.19 18.66 7.81
CA VAL A 400 8.95 19.40 9.06
C VAL A 400 8.92 20.91 8.78
N THR A 401 7.83 21.57 9.16
CA THR A 401 7.61 23.00 8.93
C THR A 401 7.00 23.66 10.15
N ALA A 402 7.42 24.89 10.47
CA ALA A 402 6.86 25.67 11.56
C ALA A 402 6.54 27.12 11.15
N LYS A 403 5.68 27.76 11.93
CA LYS A 403 5.28 29.17 11.77
C LYS A 403 5.33 29.91 13.09
N ASP A 404 5.77 31.16 13.05
CA ASP A 404 5.70 32.07 14.18
C ASP A 404 4.24 32.51 14.46
N LYS A 405 4.05 33.21 15.57
CA LYS A 405 2.74 33.77 15.96
C LYS A 405 2.08 34.69 14.93
N ASN A 406 2.87 35.26 14.02
CA ASN A 406 2.40 36.18 12.98
C ASN A 406 2.10 35.45 11.65
N GLY A 407 2.30 34.12 11.60
CA GLY A 407 2.15 33.30 10.40
C GLY A 407 3.39 33.24 9.50
N ASN A 408 4.51 33.87 9.88
CA ASN A 408 5.77 33.80 9.13
C ASN A 408 6.35 32.38 9.25
N THR A 409 6.89 31.84 8.17
CA THR A 409 7.60 30.55 8.23
C THR A 409 8.89 30.67 9.06
N ILE A 410 9.11 29.74 9.98
CA ILE A 410 10.36 29.63 10.77
C ILE A 410 11.39 28.88 9.92
N ASP A 411 12.64 29.36 9.95
CA ASP A 411 13.75 28.78 9.18
C ASP A 411 14.02 27.30 9.55
N ASP A 412 14.18 26.47 8.53
CA ASP A 412 14.51 25.05 8.59
C ASP A 412 15.63 24.69 9.58
N GLN A 413 16.66 25.53 9.71
CA GLN A 413 17.81 25.31 10.60
C GLN A 413 17.44 25.46 12.10
N LYS A 414 16.28 26.05 12.40
CA LYS A 414 15.72 26.23 13.75
C LYS A 414 14.78 25.10 14.16
N LEU A 415 14.57 24.11 13.29
CA LEU A 415 13.70 22.96 13.52
C LEU A 415 14.55 21.77 13.95
N LEU A 416 14.61 21.56 15.26
CA LEU A 416 15.52 20.63 15.93
C LEU A 416 14.81 19.31 16.27
N LEU A 417 15.58 18.27 16.57
CA LEU A 417 15.07 17.15 17.37
C LEU A 417 14.93 17.59 18.84
N ASP A 418 13.93 17.06 19.53
CA ASP A 418 13.77 17.23 20.97
C ASP A 418 14.58 16.20 21.77
N ASP A 419 14.72 14.99 21.23
CA ASP A 419 15.60 13.94 21.76
C ASP A 419 16.32 13.17 20.65
N GLU A 420 17.65 13.17 20.70
CA GLU A 420 18.54 12.44 19.79
C GLU A 420 18.53 10.92 20.04
N SER A 421 18.11 10.48 21.24
CA SER A 421 17.99 9.05 21.56
C SER A 421 16.90 8.36 20.73
N GLN A 422 15.82 9.09 20.39
CA GLN A 422 14.76 8.62 19.51
C GLN A 422 15.28 8.28 18.10
N LEU A 423 16.02 9.20 17.45
CA LEU A 423 16.64 8.94 16.15
C LEU A 423 17.67 7.81 16.23
N SER A 424 18.41 7.72 17.34
CA SER A 424 19.36 6.63 17.58
C SER A 424 18.67 5.26 17.65
N ALA A 425 17.54 5.17 18.35
CA ALA A 425 16.73 3.94 18.46
C ALA A 425 16.07 3.56 17.12
N VAL A 426 15.53 4.52 16.36
CA VAL A 426 15.02 4.32 14.99
C VAL A 426 16.11 3.75 14.09
N ASN A 427 17.31 4.35 14.14
CA ASN A 427 18.45 3.95 13.31
C ASN A 427 19.03 2.59 13.71
N GLN A 428 18.99 2.23 14.99
CA GLN A 428 19.32 0.88 15.46
C GLN A 428 18.31 -0.13 14.92
N ALA A 429 17.00 0.11 15.09
CA ALA A 429 15.95 -0.78 14.61
C ALA A 429 15.99 -1.00 13.09
N LYS A 430 16.21 0.05 12.28
CA LYS A 430 16.37 -0.08 10.83
C LYS A 430 17.56 -0.99 10.48
N LYS A 431 18.72 -0.80 11.12
CA LYS A 431 19.92 -1.63 10.91
C LYS A 431 19.75 -3.09 11.35
N GLU A 432 19.02 -3.32 12.45
CA GLU A 432 18.70 -4.66 12.98
C GLU A 432 17.61 -5.41 12.17
N GLY A 433 17.04 -4.79 11.14
CA GLY A 433 15.93 -5.39 10.37
C GLY A 433 14.57 -5.28 11.06
N LYS A 434 14.49 -4.63 12.23
CA LYS A 434 13.34 -4.64 13.14
C LYS A 434 12.21 -3.73 12.67
N THR A 435 11.08 -4.34 12.31
CA THR A 435 9.84 -3.65 11.94
C THR A 435 9.14 -3.05 13.15
N GLY A 436 8.36 -1.99 12.93
CA GLY A 436 7.55 -1.37 13.97
C GLY A 436 7.21 0.09 13.65
N ASP A 437 6.47 0.71 14.57
CA ASP A 437 6.15 2.14 14.54
C ASP A 437 6.90 2.81 15.68
N PHE A 438 7.81 3.72 15.35
CA PHE A 438 8.73 4.37 16.29
C PHE A 438 8.44 5.88 16.34
N PHE A 439 8.56 6.50 17.52
CA PHE A 439 8.20 7.92 17.69
C PHE A 439 9.42 8.83 17.65
N LEU A 440 9.29 9.95 16.92
CA LEU A 440 10.31 10.99 16.80
C LEU A 440 9.69 12.36 17.01
N THR A 441 10.25 13.16 17.91
CA THR A 441 9.76 14.48 18.30
C THR A 441 10.67 15.58 17.77
N PHE A 442 10.10 16.44 16.94
CA PHE A 442 10.72 17.68 16.46
C PHE A 442 10.27 18.86 17.32
N ARG A 443 11.06 19.94 17.36
CA ARG A 443 10.74 21.18 18.08
C ARG A 443 11.28 22.45 17.41
N THR A 444 10.67 23.58 17.73
CA THR A 444 11.23 24.92 17.44
C THR A 444 12.25 25.34 18.50
N GLU A 445 13.01 26.42 18.24
CA GLU A 445 13.86 27.08 19.24
C GLU A 445 13.10 27.53 20.50
N SER A 446 11.80 27.86 20.40
CA SER A 446 10.99 28.23 21.57
C SER A 446 10.55 27.03 22.41
N GLY A 447 10.79 25.81 21.93
CA GLY A 447 10.40 24.56 22.59
C GLY A 447 9.01 24.02 22.20
N THR A 448 8.33 24.62 21.23
CA THR A 448 7.06 24.09 20.69
C THR A 448 7.34 22.81 19.91
N LYS A 449 6.66 21.69 20.24
CA LYS A 449 7.01 20.34 19.78
C LYS A 449 5.92 19.70 18.92
N VAL A 450 6.31 18.79 18.00
CA VAL A 450 5.41 17.84 17.32
C VAL A 450 6.06 16.45 17.29
N THR A 451 5.27 15.40 17.53
CA THR A 451 5.73 14.00 17.43
C THR A 451 5.15 13.35 16.18
N VAL A 452 5.98 12.60 15.46
CA VAL A 452 5.59 11.80 14.28
C VAL A 452 6.02 10.34 14.43
N THR A 453 5.38 9.47 13.65
CA THR A 453 5.70 8.04 13.59
C THR A 453 6.63 7.75 12.42
N VAL A 454 7.77 7.12 12.67
CA VAL A 454 8.60 6.43 11.68
C VAL A 454 8.16 4.97 11.62
N SER A 455 7.45 4.62 10.56
CA SER A 455 6.93 3.28 10.28
C SER A 455 7.98 2.47 9.52
N LEU A 456 8.70 1.60 10.22
CA LEU A 456 9.64 0.65 9.63
C LEU A 456 8.90 -0.63 9.23
N ARG A 457 9.10 -1.11 8.00
CA ARG A 457 8.38 -2.26 7.41
C ARG A 457 9.32 -3.29 6.78
N ASN A 458 8.93 -4.56 6.68
CA ASN A 458 9.84 -5.62 6.17
C ASN A 458 10.33 -5.33 4.74
N ASN A 459 9.45 -4.82 3.89
CA ASN A 459 9.76 -4.50 2.50
C ASN A 459 9.04 -3.22 2.06
N GLY A 460 9.46 -2.66 0.92
CA GLY A 460 8.91 -1.43 0.33
C GLY A 460 9.99 -0.45 -0.13
N THR A 461 9.59 0.80 -0.33
CA THR A 461 10.50 1.91 -0.64
C THR A 461 11.49 2.12 0.51
N ASP A 462 12.76 2.40 0.20
CA ASP A 462 13.67 2.95 1.20
C ASP A 462 13.54 4.47 1.21
N ALA A 463 13.22 5.05 2.37
CA ALA A 463 13.18 6.49 2.49
C ALA A 463 14.57 7.15 2.32
N GLN A 464 15.66 6.38 2.30
CA GLN A 464 16.98 6.91 1.88
C GLN A 464 17.07 7.23 0.38
N ASP A 465 16.23 6.62 -0.47
CA ASP A 465 16.23 6.87 -1.92
C ASP A 465 15.50 8.18 -2.29
N TYR A 466 14.73 8.77 -1.36
CA TYR A 466 13.99 10.02 -1.54
C TYR A 466 14.91 11.23 -1.71
N LYS A 467 14.58 12.11 -2.66
CA LYS A 467 15.23 13.40 -2.89
C LYS A 467 14.17 14.51 -2.96
N GLU A 468 14.55 15.71 -2.59
CA GLU A 468 13.60 16.84 -2.58
C GLU A 468 13.36 17.41 -4.00
N GLU A 469 14.33 17.25 -4.90
CA GLU A 469 14.20 17.60 -6.32
C GLU A 469 13.49 16.54 -7.17
N ASP A 470 13.34 15.31 -6.63
CA ASP A 470 12.78 14.13 -7.30
C ASP A 470 11.99 13.28 -6.27
N PRO A 471 10.82 13.77 -5.81
CA PRO A 471 10.08 13.14 -4.72
C PRO A 471 9.42 11.84 -5.16
N ILE A 472 9.74 10.75 -4.46
CA ILE A 472 9.17 9.41 -4.71
C ILE A 472 8.05 9.08 -3.73
N SER A 473 7.05 8.33 -4.20
CA SER A 473 6.03 7.75 -3.33
C SER A 473 6.65 6.69 -2.41
N LEU A 474 6.23 6.68 -1.15
CA LEU A 474 6.70 5.76 -0.13
C LEU A 474 5.64 4.69 0.10
N ILE A 475 5.96 3.42 -0.07
CA ILE A 475 5.08 2.30 0.31
C ILE A 475 5.85 1.30 1.18
N GLY A 476 5.20 0.67 2.15
CA GLY A 476 5.83 -0.37 2.96
C GLY A 476 4.82 -1.31 3.61
N ALA A 477 5.18 -2.59 3.69
CA ALA A 477 4.36 -3.64 4.27
C ALA A 477 5.22 -4.72 4.96
N ASN A 478 4.60 -5.46 5.87
CA ASN A 478 5.20 -6.51 6.68
C ASN A 478 4.88 -7.91 6.14
N HIS A 479 5.79 -8.85 6.40
CA HIS A 479 5.51 -10.27 6.23
C HIS A 479 4.62 -10.74 7.38
N PHE A 480 3.72 -11.70 7.12
CA PHE A 480 2.83 -12.23 8.16
C PHE A 480 2.58 -13.73 8.04
N GLU A 481 2.16 -14.30 9.16
CA GLU A 481 1.89 -15.73 9.35
C GLU A 481 0.46 -15.89 9.88
N LYS A 482 -0.33 -16.81 9.31
CA LYS A 482 -1.69 -17.12 9.76
C LYS A 482 -2.02 -18.60 9.57
N ASP A 483 -3.01 -19.08 10.31
CA ASP A 483 -3.53 -20.44 10.15
C ASP A 483 -4.53 -20.54 8.98
N SER A 484 -4.59 -21.73 8.39
CA SER A 484 -5.51 -22.08 7.30
C SER A 484 -6.95 -22.26 7.78
N GLU A 485 -7.19 -22.52 9.05
CA GLU A 485 -8.51 -22.70 9.66
C GLU A 485 -9.44 -21.46 9.49
N GLY A 486 -10.73 -21.70 9.21
CA GLY A 486 -11.75 -20.65 9.08
C GLY A 486 -11.92 -20.04 7.68
N ASP A 487 -12.83 -19.07 7.56
CA ASP A 487 -13.27 -18.48 6.28
C ASP A 487 -12.12 -17.86 5.44
N PRO A 488 -12.24 -17.84 4.10
CA PRO A 488 -11.29 -17.17 3.21
C PRO A 488 -11.06 -15.70 3.60
N PHE A 489 -9.80 -15.24 3.54
CA PHE A 489 -9.45 -13.88 3.94
C PHE A 489 -10.04 -12.83 2.99
N THR A 490 -10.62 -11.78 3.56
CA THR A 490 -10.99 -10.58 2.81
C THR A 490 -9.75 -9.75 2.47
N GLU A 491 -9.83 -8.90 1.44
CA GLU A 491 -8.74 -7.96 1.13
C GLU A 491 -8.40 -7.06 2.32
N GLU A 492 -9.39 -6.63 3.10
CA GLU A 492 -9.18 -5.75 4.25
C GLU A 492 -8.40 -6.46 5.36
N GLN A 493 -8.68 -7.74 5.63
CA GLN A 493 -7.89 -8.57 6.55
C GLN A 493 -6.44 -8.71 6.07
N LEU A 494 -6.22 -9.00 4.78
CA LEU A 494 -4.87 -9.11 4.21
C LEU A 494 -4.09 -7.78 4.28
N LYS A 495 -4.75 -6.65 4.03
CA LYS A 495 -4.18 -5.29 4.17
C LYS A 495 -3.85 -4.95 5.63
N GLN A 496 -4.69 -5.37 6.59
CA GLN A 496 -4.44 -5.23 8.02
C GLN A 496 -3.27 -6.11 8.49
N TYR A 497 -3.22 -7.39 8.10
CA TYR A 497 -2.14 -8.31 8.50
C TYR A 497 -0.79 -7.92 7.89
N GLY A 498 -0.77 -7.46 6.64
CA GLY A 498 0.41 -6.85 6.01
C GLY A 498 0.80 -5.49 6.58
N GLN A 499 -0.05 -4.88 7.42
CA GLN A 499 0.15 -3.54 8.01
C GLN A 499 0.62 -2.50 6.97
N VAL A 500 0.03 -2.56 5.77
CA VAL A 500 0.46 -1.75 4.63
C VAL A 500 0.21 -0.27 4.92
N LYS A 501 1.21 0.55 4.63
CA LYS A 501 1.14 2.01 4.68
C LYS A 501 1.77 2.60 3.43
N GLY A 502 1.31 3.78 3.02
CA GLY A 502 1.93 4.51 1.94
C GLY A 502 1.60 5.99 1.91
N LYS A 503 2.42 6.72 1.16
CA LYS A 503 2.29 8.15 0.85
C LYS A 503 2.59 8.40 -0.62
N ASP A 504 1.88 9.35 -1.21
CA ASP A 504 2.17 9.87 -2.56
C ASP A 504 3.44 10.76 -2.57
N GLN A 505 3.81 11.27 -3.76
CA GLN A 505 4.99 12.12 -3.96
C GLN A 505 4.88 13.44 -3.17
N GLU A 506 3.68 14.02 -3.15
CA GLU A 506 3.30 15.19 -2.35
C GLU A 506 3.45 14.94 -0.83
N GLY A 507 3.32 13.70 -0.38
CA GLY A 507 3.48 13.24 1.01
C GLY A 507 2.16 13.10 1.78
N ASN A 508 1.01 13.13 1.11
CA ASN A 508 -0.30 12.82 1.70
C ASN A 508 -0.39 11.32 2.02
N ASN A 509 -1.31 10.91 2.90
CA ASN A 509 -1.53 9.48 3.18
C ASN A 509 -2.38 8.83 2.10
N ILE A 510 -1.99 7.63 1.68
CA ILE A 510 -2.86 6.70 0.93
C ILE A 510 -3.68 5.92 1.97
N GLU A 511 -5.02 5.93 1.88
CA GLU A 511 -5.85 5.20 2.84
C GLU A 511 -5.82 3.69 2.58
N LEU A 512 -6.10 2.89 3.62
CA LEU A 512 -6.05 1.42 3.55
C LEU A 512 -6.96 0.84 2.43
N LYS A 513 -8.07 1.52 2.13
CA LYS A 513 -9.03 1.16 1.08
C LYS A 513 -8.46 1.32 -0.34
N ASP A 514 -7.52 2.24 -0.54
CA ASP A 514 -7.05 2.69 -1.86
C ASP A 514 -5.90 1.80 -2.39
N PHE A 515 -5.30 0.98 -1.53
CA PHE A 515 -4.36 -0.06 -1.95
C PHE A 515 -5.10 -1.19 -2.68
N GLN A 516 -4.55 -1.61 -3.82
CA GLN A 516 -5.02 -2.78 -4.57
C GLN A 516 -4.17 -4.00 -4.23
N LEU A 517 -4.77 -5.19 -4.34
CA LEU A 517 -4.12 -6.49 -4.16
C LEU A 517 -4.09 -7.27 -5.47
N ASP A 518 -3.00 -7.99 -5.73
CA ASP A 518 -2.92 -8.97 -6.80
C ASP A 518 -3.96 -10.10 -6.58
N GLN A 519 -4.92 -10.19 -7.49
CA GLN A 519 -6.07 -11.09 -7.36
C GLN A 519 -5.71 -12.56 -7.59
N GLU A 520 -4.68 -12.88 -8.39
CA GLU A 520 -4.23 -14.26 -8.59
C GLU A 520 -3.51 -14.76 -7.33
N GLN A 521 -2.71 -13.90 -6.68
CA GLN A 521 -2.05 -14.17 -5.41
C GLN A 521 -3.09 -14.36 -4.28
N VAL A 522 -4.09 -13.47 -4.16
CA VAL A 522 -5.19 -13.61 -3.19
C VAL A 522 -5.99 -14.89 -3.41
N GLN A 523 -6.35 -15.22 -4.65
CA GLN A 523 -7.06 -16.46 -4.98
C GLN A 523 -6.25 -17.70 -4.62
N LYS A 524 -4.92 -17.70 -4.87
CA LYS A 524 -4.04 -18.82 -4.52
C LYS A 524 -3.94 -19.01 -3.01
N ILE A 525 -3.74 -17.93 -2.25
CA ILE A 525 -3.70 -17.94 -0.77
C ILE A 525 -5.04 -18.47 -0.22
N ASN A 526 -6.17 -17.92 -0.67
CA ASN A 526 -7.49 -18.31 -0.18
C ASN A 526 -7.90 -19.73 -0.61
N LYS A 527 -7.41 -20.23 -1.75
CA LYS A 527 -7.60 -21.64 -2.10
C LYS A 527 -6.85 -22.55 -1.12
N THR A 528 -5.54 -22.34 -0.93
CA THR A 528 -4.75 -23.19 -0.01
C THR A 528 -5.26 -23.09 1.43
N LYS A 529 -5.78 -21.92 1.83
CA LYS A 529 -6.53 -21.74 3.08
C LYS A 529 -7.76 -22.65 3.16
N ALA A 530 -8.65 -22.61 2.15
CA ALA A 530 -9.85 -23.44 2.10
C ALA A 530 -9.55 -24.95 1.99
N ASP A 531 -8.42 -25.32 1.37
CA ASP A 531 -7.90 -26.69 1.32
C ASP A 531 -7.32 -27.16 2.69
N GLY A 532 -7.22 -26.28 3.69
CA GLY A 532 -6.68 -26.57 5.03
C GLY A 532 -5.15 -26.76 5.08
N LYS A 533 -4.43 -26.33 4.04
CA LYS A 533 -3.01 -26.67 3.83
C LYS A 533 -2.08 -25.48 4.09
N SER A 534 -0.81 -25.79 4.34
CA SER A 534 0.28 -24.85 4.52
C SER A 534 0.71 -24.25 3.18
N GLY A 535 1.45 -23.16 3.24
CA GLY A 535 2.19 -22.68 2.07
C GLY A 535 2.89 -21.36 2.31
N ILE A 536 3.84 -21.05 1.45
CA ILE A 536 4.52 -19.75 1.42
C ILE A 536 4.17 -19.07 0.11
N PHE A 537 3.61 -17.87 0.21
CA PHE A 537 3.09 -17.10 -0.90
C PHE A 537 3.70 -15.70 -0.90
N ASP A 538 3.84 -15.13 -2.09
CA ASP A 538 4.04 -13.69 -2.25
C ASP A 538 2.65 -13.01 -2.34
N LEU A 539 2.51 -11.86 -1.70
CA LEU A 539 1.34 -10.99 -1.76
C LEU A 539 1.78 -9.56 -2.07
N THR A 540 1.28 -9.00 -3.17
CA THR A 540 1.65 -7.67 -3.66
C THR A 540 0.54 -6.66 -3.39
N PHE A 541 0.90 -5.58 -2.69
CA PHE A 541 0.09 -4.38 -2.52
C PHE A 541 0.55 -3.30 -3.51
N SER A 542 -0.39 -2.64 -4.17
CA SER A 542 -0.10 -1.53 -5.10
C SER A 542 -0.83 -0.25 -4.67
N ALA A 543 -0.13 0.87 -4.69
CA ALA A 543 -0.68 2.21 -4.50
C ALA A 543 -1.40 2.72 -5.78
N PRO A 544 -2.26 3.74 -5.70
CA PRO A 544 -2.97 4.31 -6.85
C PRO A 544 -2.09 4.89 -7.97
N ASP A 545 -0.83 5.20 -7.66
CA ASP A 545 0.20 5.67 -8.61
C ASP A 545 0.95 4.54 -9.33
N GLY A 546 0.71 3.29 -8.94
CA GLY A 546 1.36 2.09 -9.47
C GLY A 546 2.63 1.65 -8.71
N VAL A 547 3.05 2.35 -7.65
CA VAL A 547 4.17 1.89 -6.81
C VAL A 547 3.71 0.74 -5.91
N SER A 548 4.47 -0.35 -5.87
CA SER A 548 4.05 -1.61 -5.23
C SER A 548 5.07 -2.20 -4.26
N VAL A 549 4.59 -2.96 -3.28
CA VAL A 549 5.40 -3.77 -2.35
C VAL A 549 4.88 -5.20 -2.29
N THR A 550 5.80 -6.17 -2.43
CA THR A 550 5.52 -7.60 -2.25
C THR A 550 6.00 -8.07 -0.88
N VAL A 551 5.16 -8.82 -0.17
CA VAL A 551 5.49 -9.42 1.13
C VAL A 551 5.27 -10.93 1.10
N ARG A 552 5.98 -11.65 1.98
CA ARG A 552 5.72 -13.06 2.24
C ARG A 552 4.50 -13.24 3.14
N VAL A 553 3.60 -14.12 2.73
CA VAL A 553 2.51 -14.67 3.54
C VAL A 553 2.79 -16.14 3.79
N THR A 554 2.86 -16.54 5.06
CA THR A 554 2.97 -17.95 5.46
C THR A 554 1.63 -18.43 5.98
N LEU A 555 1.08 -19.47 5.35
CA LEU A 555 -0.06 -20.23 5.90
C LEU A 555 0.45 -21.46 6.65
N ASN A 556 -0.09 -21.68 7.84
CA ASN A 556 0.00 -22.96 8.54
C ASN A 556 -1.21 -23.82 8.16
N GLY A 557 -0.99 -25.01 7.60
CA GLY A 557 -2.02 -26.03 7.43
C GLY A 557 -2.56 -26.51 8.77
N THR A 558 -3.74 -27.12 8.76
CA THR A 558 -4.43 -27.61 9.96
C THR A 558 -3.51 -28.44 10.85
N PHE A 559 -3.60 -28.22 12.15
CA PHE A 559 -2.96 -29.08 13.14
C PHE A 559 -3.74 -30.39 13.27
N ASP A 560 -3.06 -31.48 13.66
CA ASP A 560 -3.75 -32.76 13.86
C ASP A 560 -4.51 -32.76 15.19
N GLU A 561 -3.93 -32.11 16.21
CA GLU A 561 -4.45 -32.06 17.57
C GLU A 561 -4.34 -30.60 18.07
N ALA A 562 -5.37 -30.13 18.75
CA ALA A 562 -5.46 -28.78 19.30
C ALA A 562 -6.35 -28.78 20.55
N GLU A 563 -5.85 -28.22 21.65
CA GLU A 563 -6.57 -28.10 22.92
C GLU A 563 -6.69 -26.61 23.31
N GLU A 564 -7.85 -26.22 23.84
CA GLU A 564 -8.11 -24.91 24.45
C GLU A 564 -8.44 -25.11 25.94
N ASN A 565 -7.66 -24.50 26.82
CA ASN A 565 -7.85 -24.63 28.27
C ASN A 565 -8.97 -23.70 28.76
N PRO A 566 -10.09 -24.23 29.29
CA PRO A 566 -11.24 -23.43 29.67
C PRO A 566 -11.04 -22.57 30.93
N ASP A 567 -10.02 -22.87 31.75
CA ASP A 567 -9.74 -22.15 33.00
C ASP A 567 -8.80 -20.95 32.81
N ASN A 568 -7.84 -21.04 31.88
CA ASN A 568 -6.86 -19.96 31.63
C ASN A 568 -6.96 -19.32 30.23
N GLY A 569 -7.61 -19.96 29.25
CA GLY A 569 -7.77 -19.48 27.87
C GLY A 569 -6.54 -19.63 26.95
N GLU A 570 -5.54 -20.42 27.32
CA GLU A 570 -4.45 -20.81 26.41
C GLU A 570 -4.95 -21.79 25.34
N ILE A 571 -4.42 -21.66 24.13
CA ILE A 571 -4.59 -22.63 23.03
C ILE A 571 -3.24 -23.21 22.67
N ILE A 572 -3.13 -24.53 22.58
CA ILE A 572 -1.92 -25.24 22.14
C ILE A 572 -2.26 -26.27 21.05
N LYS A 573 -1.48 -26.22 19.95
CA LYS A 573 -1.69 -27.04 18.76
C LYS A 573 -0.41 -27.76 18.33
N ALA A 574 -0.54 -28.98 17.84
CA ALA A 574 0.59 -29.79 17.37
C ALA A 574 0.22 -30.75 16.22
N LYS A 575 1.24 -31.29 15.55
CA LYS A 575 1.10 -32.25 14.46
C LYS A 575 1.76 -33.58 14.79
N ASN A 576 1.10 -34.67 14.41
CA ASN A 576 1.57 -36.04 14.56
C ASN A 576 2.89 -36.25 13.82
N ILE A 577 3.80 -37.00 14.43
CA ILE A 577 5.12 -37.32 13.86
C ILE A 577 5.02 -38.69 13.17
N ILE A 578 5.68 -38.86 12.02
CA ILE A 578 5.88 -40.15 11.37
C ILE A 578 7.39 -40.40 11.31
N SER A 579 7.85 -41.61 11.57
CA SER A 579 9.26 -41.99 11.34
C SER A 579 9.43 -43.49 11.16
N LYS A 580 10.46 -43.91 10.44
CA LYS A 580 10.90 -45.32 10.42
C LYS A 580 11.44 -45.78 11.78
N THR A 581 11.37 -47.07 12.07
CA THR A 581 12.05 -47.70 13.21
C THR A 581 13.52 -48.04 12.89
N GLY A 582 14.31 -48.25 13.95
CA GLY A 582 15.77 -48.22 13.87
C GLY A 582 16.31 -46.78 13.69
N GLY A 583 17.63 -46.62 13.75
CA GLY A 583 18.30 -45.32 13.66
C GLY A 583 18.62 -44.72 15.04
N GLU A 584 18.79 -43.39 15.07
CA GLU A 584 19.11 -42.63 16.28
C GLU A 584 17.84 -42.24 17.06
N ALA A 585 17.98 -41.94 18.36
CA ALA A 585 16.93 -41.32 19.15
C ALA A 585 16.64 -39.88 18.68
N PHE A 586 15.39 -39.43 18.81
CA PHE A 586 15.04 -38.02 18.64
C PHE A 586 15.55 -37.17 19.82
N THR A 587 15.98 -35.93 19.54
CA THR A 587 16.15 -34.92 20.60
C THR A 587 14.81 -34.24 20.94
N GLU A 588 14.76 -33.57 22.09
CA GLU A 588 13.60 -32.77 22.49
C GLU A 588 13.27 -31.65 21.48
N GLU A 589 14.31 -31.00 20.95
CA GLU A 589 14.18 -29.97 19.91
C GLU A 589 13.63 -30.56 18.62
N GLN A 590 14.13 -31.72 18.18
CA GLN A 590 13.59 -32.40 17.00
C GLN A 590 12.10 -32.73 17.16
N LEU A 591 11.68 -33.28 18.31
CA LEU A 591 10.27 -33.56 18.56
C LEU A 591 9.40 -32.29 18.51
N LYS A 592 9.86 -31.17 19.07
CA LYS A 592 9.17 -29.87 19.03
C LYS A 592 9.13 -29.25 17.63
N GLU A 593 10.22 -29.35 16.87
CA GLU A 593 10.29 -28.80 15.52
C GLU A 593 9.48 -29.64 14.51
N ILE A 594 9.58 -30.97 14.55
CA ILE A 594 8.88 -31.87 13.62
C ILE A 594 7.37 -31.85 13.88
N SER A 595 6.93 -31.81 15.13
CA SER A 595 5.51 -31.65 15.48
C SER A 595 4.94 -30.28 15.15
N ARG A 596 5.79 -29.29 14.81
CA ARG A 596 5.43 -27.89 14.57
C ARG A 596 4.65 -27.26 15.74
N VAL A 597 4.84 -27.73 16.98
CA VAL A 597 4.02 -27.32 18.13
C VAL A 597 4.05 -25.80 18.36
N LYS A 598 2.87 -25.22 18.61
CA LYS A 598 2.69 -23.79 18.92
C LYS A 598 1.66 -23.64 20.02
N ALA A 599 1.82 -22.59 20.83
CA ALA A 599 0.81 -22.19 21.80
C ALA A 599 0.64 -20.66 21.81
N GLU A 600 -0.56 -20.19 22.12
CA GLU A 600 -0.91 -18.78 22.28
C GLU A 600 -1.66 -18.61 23.61
N ASP A 601 -1.43 -17.49 24.30
CA ASP A 601 -2.15 -17.17 25.55
C ASP A 601 -3.56 -16.62 25.28
N ASN A 602 -4.32 -16.34 26.34
CA ASN A 602 -5.68 -15.80 26.27
C ASN A 602 -5.82 -14.40 25.66
N THR A 603 -4.71 -13.75 25.28
CA THR A 603 -4.69 -12.51 24.50
C THR A 603 -4.37 -12.74 23.02
N GLY A 604 -4.07 -13.99 22.63
CA GLY A 604 -3.54 -14.36 21.32
C GLY A 604 -2.04 -14.07 21.17
N GLN A 605 -1.28 -13.97 22.28
CA GLN A 605 0.16 -13.77 22.22
C GLN A 605 0.89 -15.13 22.18
N LYS A 606 1.73 -15.31 21.15
CA LYS A 606 2.52 -16.55 20.97
C LYS A 606 3.48 -16.82 22.12
N ILE A 607 3.37 -18.02 22.69
CA ILE A 607 4.35 -18.61 23.61
C ILE A 607 5.55 -19.12 22.77
N ALA A 608 6.78 -18.86 23.23
CA ALA A 608 7.96 -19.25 22.47
C ALA A 608 8.26 -20.75 22.58
N LEU A 609 8.69 -21.39 21.49
CA LEU A 609 8.90 -22.84 21.39
C LEU A 609 9.83 -23.43 22.48
N LYS A 610 10.81 -22.65 22.92
CA LYS A 610 11.74 -22.99 24.02
C LYS A 610 11.08 -23.12 25.40
N ASP A 611 9.94 -22.45 25.59
CA ASP A 611 9.19 -22.40 26.85
C ASP A 611 8.06 -23.44 26.87
N ILE A 612 7.79 -24.11 25.74
CA ILE A 612 6.92 -25.28 25.65
C ILE A 612 7.72 -26.52 26.07
N GLY A 613 7.22 -27.23 27.09
CA GLY A 613 7.80 -28.46 27.63
C GLY A 613 7.09 -29.73 27.17
N PHE A 614 7.41 -30.84 27.82
CA PHE A 614 6.66 -32.10 27.76
C PHE A 614 5.91 -32.32 29.08
N ALA A 615 4.71 -32.89 29.01
CA ALA A 615 3.91 -33.19 30.19
C ALA A 615 4.45 -34.39 30.98
N ASP A 616 5.05 -35.34 30.26
CA ASP A 616 5.75 -36.52 30.77
C ASP A 616 7.00 -36.79 29.91
N LEU A 617 8.15 -37.01 30.56
CA LEU A 617 9.42 -37.34 29.90
C LEU A 617 9.60 -38.86 29.70
N GLU A 618 8.81 -39.69 30.39
CA GLU A 618 8.77 -41.13 30.14
C GLU A 618 8.05 -41.46 28.82
N GLU A 619 7.14 -40.60 28.32
CA GLU A 619 6.61 -40.68 26.95
C GLU A 619 7.75 -40.51 25.91
N VAL A 620 8.56 -39.45 26.04
CA VAL A 620 9.74 -39.18 25.17
C VAL A 620 10.74 -40.35 25.19
N LYS A 621 11.02 -40.88 26.38
CA LYS A 621 11.91 -42.03 26.56
C LYS A 621 11.35 -43.30 25.94
N CYS A 622 10.06 -43.61 26.14
CA CYS A 622 9.39 -44.77 25.55
C CYS A 622 9.43 -44.74 24.01
N ILE A 623 9.19 -43.57 23.39
CA ILE A 623 9.30 -43.37 21.94
C ILE A 623 10.72 -43.68 21.44
N ASN A 624 11.74 -43.20 22.16
CA ASN A 624 13.14 -43.39 21.77
C ASN A 624 13.62 -44.84 21.98
N ASP A 625 13.27 -45.46 23.12
CA ASP A 625 13.57 -46.87 23.39
C ASP A 625 12.91 -47.79 22.32
N ALA A 626 11.65 -47.55 21.98
CA ALA A 626 10.93 -48.25 20.91
C ALA A 626 11.56 -48.06 19.53
N LYS A 627 11.91 -46.82 19.15
CA LYS A 627 12.57 -46.52 17.87
C LYS A 627 13.92 -47.24 17.76
N ILE A 628 14.73 -47.26 18.82
CA ILE A 628 16.01 -47.98 18.86
C ILE A 628 15.80 -49.51 18.78
N ALA A 629 14.81 -50.04 19.51
CA ALA A 629 14.49 -51.47 19.53
C ALA A 629 13.91 -51.99 18.20
N GLY A 630 13.40 -51.12 17.34
CA GLY A 630 12.79 -51.47 16.06
C GLY A 630 11.26 -51.57 16.10
N GLU A 631 10.63 -51.25 17.24
CA GLU A 631 9.22 -51.49 17.53
C GLU A 631 8.28 -50.53 16.76
N ILE A 632 7.31 -51.09 16.04
CA ILE A 632 6.30 -50.35 15.29
C ILE A 632 5.07 -50.07 16.15
N GLY A 633 4.45 -48.91 15.97
CA GLY A 633 3.25 -48.54 16.73
C GLY A 633 2.87 -47.07 16.60
N GLY A 634 1.90 -46.66 17.41
CA GLY A 634 1.58 -45.26 17.68
C GLY A 634 1.82 -44.97 19.16
N TYR A 635 2.75 -44.07 19.46
CA TYR A 635 3.20 -43.76 20.81
C TYR A 635 2.72 -42.34 21.19
N PRO A 636 2.09 -42.12 22.35
CA PRO A 636 1.61 -40.80 22.74
C PRO A 636 2.79 -39.88 23.07
N LEU A 637 2.66 -38.60 22.73
CA LEU A 637 3.59 -37.54 23.11
C LEU A 637 2.82 -36.29 23.49
N THR A 638 2.96 -35.86 24.74
CA THR A 638 2.21 -34.74 25.31
C THR A 638 3.11 -33.52 25.51
N PHE A 639 2.82 -32.42 24.82
CA PHE A 639 3.46 -31.12 25.05
C PHE A 639 2.70 -30.32 26.13
N ARG A 640 3.39 -29.45 26.85
CA ARG A 640 2.83 -28.64 27.96
C ARG A 640 3.26 -27.17 27.89
N THR A 641 2.34 -26.22 28.10
CA THR A 641 2.62 -24.78 28.26
C THR A 641 3.18 -24.45 29.65
N PRO A 642 3.79 -23.26 29.86
CA PRO A 642 4.23 -22.82 31.19
C PRO A 642 3.13 -22.80 32.26
N GLU A 643 1.89 -22.46 31.90
CA GLU A 643 0.74 -22.43 32.81
C GLU A 643 0.00 -23.78 32.92
N GLY A 644 0.52 -24.84 32.26
CA GLY A 644 0.10 -26.23 32.48
C GLY A 644 -0.94 -26.80 31.51
N THR A 645 -1.22 -26.14 30.39
CA THR A 645 -2.09 -26.67 29.33
C THR A 645 -1.37 -27.71 28.49
N ASP A 646 -2.02 -28.85 28.24
CA ASP A 646 -1.45 -29.99 27.51
C ASP A 646 -2.07 -30.16 26.11
N VAL A 647 -1.27 -30.56 25.11
CA VAL A 647 -1.78 -31.21 23.89
C VAL A 647 -1.08 -32.55 23.68
N LYS A 648 -1.85 -33.57 23.29
CA LYS A 648 -1.36 -34.94 23.08
C LYS A 648 -1.41 -35.30 21.60
N ILE A 649 -0.25 -35.55 20.99
CA ILE A 649 -0.11 -36.12 19.65
C ILE A 649 0.30 -37.59 19.70
N THR A 650 0.32 -38.23 18.54
CA THR A 650 0.90 -39.55 18.31
C THR A 650 2.18 -39.46 17.47
N VAL A 651 3.22 -40.18 17.91
CA VAL A 651 4.40 -40.51 17.12
C VAL A 651 4.18 -41.88 16.48
N PHE A 652 3.98 -41.92 15.17
CA PHE A 652 3.80 -43.12 14.38
C PHE A 652 5.15 -43.69 13.96
N LEU A 653 5.58 -44.73 14.67
CA LEU A 653 6.76 -45.52 14.30
C LEU A 653 6.35 -46.62 13.31
N ARG A 654 7.12 -46.74 12.21
CA ARG A 654 6.80 -47.58 11.04
C ARG A 654 8.00 -48.39 10.57
N GLN A 655 7.76 -49.57 10.00
CA GLN A 655 8.85 -50.46 9.60
C GLN A 655 9.67 -49.95 8.40
N ARG A 656 9.04 -49.19 7.51
CA ARG A 656 9.61 -48.67 6.25
C ARG A 656 9.30 -47.19 6.11
N GLY A 657 10.18 -46.45 5.42
CA GLY A 657 9.96 -45.05 5.06
C GLY A 657 11.11 -44.13 5.44
N SER A 658 10.79 -42.84 5.58
CA SER A 658 11.72 -41.77 5.97
C SER A 658 12.11 -41.83 7.45
N ASP A 659 13.31 -41.36 7.79
CA ASP A 659 13.70 -41.17 9.18
C ASP A 659 13.65 -39.70 9.58
N SER A 660 12.79 -39.41 10.54
CA SER A 660 12.60 -38.04 11.02
C SER A 660 13.62 -37.66 12.10
N ALA A 661 14.41 -38.62 12.61
CA ALA A 661 15.61 -38.31 13.41
C ALA A 661 16.77 -37.74 12.57
N ASP A 662 16.69 -37.82 11.23
CA ASP A 662 17.60 -37.15 10.30
C ASP A 662 17.12 -35.73 9.92
N TYR A 663 16.01 -35.26 10.49
CA TYR A 663 15.57 -33.86 10.37
C TYR A 663 16.65 -32.90 10.91
N GLY A 664 16.88 -31.82 10.16
CA GLY A 664 17.97 -30.87 10.39
C GLY A 664 19.33 -31.29 9.83
N LYS A 665 19.57 -32.57 9.50
CA LYS A 665 20.86 -33.04 8.94
C LYS A 665 20.97 -32.78 7.43
N GLU A 666 19.91 -33.07 6.67
CA GLU A 666 19.87 -32.88 5.21
C GLU A 666 18.61 -32.10 4.71
N ASN A 667 17.86 -31.45 5.60
CA ASN A 667 16.56 -30.84 5.30
C ASN A 667 15.53 -31.83 4.69
N ILE A 668 15.52 -33.08 5.17
CA ILE A 668 14.54 -34.09 4.76
C ILE A 668 13.14 -33.66 5.24
N ASN A 669 12.32 -33.25 4.29
CA ASN A 669 10.88 -32.97 4.35
C ASN A 669 10.42 -33.17 2.89
N PRO A 670 9.50 -34.11 2.56
CA PRO A 670 8.43 -34.71 3.37
C PRO A 670 8.83 -35.95 4.19
N PHE A 671 7.88 -36.49 4.96
CA PHE A 671 7.98 -37.78 5.66
C PHE A 671 6.89 -38.77 5.24
N ILE A 672 7.22 -40.05 5.18
CA ILE A 672 6.29 -41.14 4.86
C ILE A 672 6.70 -42.40 5.61
N GLY A 673 5.72 -43.19 6.08
CA GLY A 673 5.97 -44.43 6.80
C GLY A 673 4.86 -45.46 6.62
N ALA A 674 5.24 -46.73 6.48
CA ALA A 674 4.33 -47.86 6.32
C ALA A 674 4.96 -49.17 6.85
N ASN A 675 4.15 -50.20 7.06
CA ASN A 675 4.55 -51.51 7.58
C ASN A 675 4.46 -52.61 6.50
N ASP A 676 5.35 -53.61 6.56
CA ASP A 676 5.19 -54.85 5.78
C ASP A 676 3.95 -55.61 6.30
N VAL A 677 3.23 -56.32 5.43
CA VAL A 677 1.96 -56.98 5.77
C VAL A 677 1.89 -58.42 5.25
N VAL A 678 1.16 -59.27 5.97
CA VAL A 678 0.88 -60.67 5.62
C VAL A 678 -0.61 -60.85 5.43
N LEU A 679 -1.04 -61.42 4.30
CA LEU A 679 -2.44 -61.55 3.90
C LEU A 679 -2.70 -62.96 3.35
N GLU A 680 -3.84 -63.57 3.66
CA GLU A 680 -4.21 -64.82 3.00
C GLU A 680 -4.63 -64.61 1.53
N THR A 681 -4.33 -65.60 0.68
CA THR A 681 -4.79 -65.69 -0.70
C THR A 681 -6.31 -65.93 -0.80
N GLY A 682 -6.93 -65.55 -1.92
CA GLY A 682 -8.38 -65.56 -2.10
C GLY A 682 -9.07 -64.35 -1.45
N GLY A 683 -10.40 -64.38 -1.37
CA GLY A 683 -11.22 -63.25 -0.91
C GLY A 683 -11.47 -62.20 -2.00
N GLU A 684 -11.87 -60.99 -1.59
CA GLU A 684 -12.10 -59.87 -2.50
C GLU A 684 -10.78 -59.20 -2.93
N GLN A 685 -10.84 -58.38 -3.99
CA GLN A 685 -9.71 -57.59 -4.46
C GLN A 685 -9.46 -56.39 -3.54
N LEU A 686 -8.19 -56.10 -3.27
CA LEU A 686 -7.72 -55.01 -2.44
C LEU A 686 -7.80 -53.69 -3.22
N ALA A 687 -8.50 -52.70 -2.68
CA ALA A 687 -8.46 -51.33 -3.14
C ALA A 687 -7.23 -50.58 -2.58
N VAL A 688 -6.94 -49.40 -3.14
CA VAL A 688 -5.87 -48.50 -2.65
C VAL A 688 -6.05 -48.18 -1.16
N LYS A 689 -7.29 -47.95 -0.72
CA LYS A 689 -7.59 -47.69 0.69
C LYS A 689 -7.25 -48.89 1.58
N ASP A 690 -7.64 -50.10 1.17
CA ASP A 690 -7.38 -51.30 1.97
C ASP A 690 -5.87 -51.49 2.18
N MET A 691 -5.06 -51.21 1.16
CA MET A 691 -3.60 -51.23 1.29
C MET A 691 -3.06 -50.15 2.25
N ILE A 692 -3.62 -48.93 2.23
CA ILE A 692 -3.25 -47.86 3.17
C ILE A 692 -3.57 -48.28 4.61
N ASP A 693 -4.77 -48.80 4.85
CA ASP A 693 -5.24 -49.22 6.18
C ASP A 693 -4.46 -50.45 6.68
N LEU A 694 -4.22 -51.46 5.82
CA LEU A 694 -3.51 -52.72 6.15
C LEU A 694 -2.01 -52.54 6.42
N CYS A 695 -1.35 -51.61 5.72
CA CYS A 695 0.06 -51.26 5.97
C CYS A 695 0.21 -50.14 7.01
N GLU A 696 -0.90 -49.68 7.62
CA GLU A 696 -1.02 -48.45 8.42
C GLU A 696 -0.25 -47.25 7.85
N ALA A 697 -0.28 -47.10 6.52
CA ALA A 697 0.54 -46.14 5.79
C ALA A 697 0.12 -44.69 6.13
N LYS A 698 1.11 -43.82 6.34
CA LYS A 698 0.90 -42.40 6.65
C LYS A 698 1.93 -41.54 5.91
N GLY A 699 1.51 -40.35 5.49
CA GLY A 699 2.35 -39.35 4.82
C GLY A 699 2.17 -37.96 5.42
N LYS A 700 3.27 -37.21 5.49
CA LYS A 700 3.37 -35.82 5.92
C LYS A 700 4.15 -35.03 4.87
N ASP A 701 3.61 -33.93 4.38
CA ASP A 701 4.22 -33.16 3.28
C ASP A 701 5.46 -32.35 3.72
N GLN A 702 6.01 -31.54 2.82
CA GLN A 702 7.19 -30.71 3.11
C GLN A 702 6.97 -29.62 4.17
N TYR A 703 5.72 -29.34 4.58
CA TYR A 703 5.38 -28.36 5.61
C TYR A 703 5.00 -29.03 6.94
N GLY A 704 4.50 -30.27 6.89
CA GLY A 704 4.03 -31.07 8.02
C GLY A 704 2.52 -31.37 7.98
N ASP A 705 1.85 -31.15 6.85
CA ASP A 705 0.43 -31.46 6.67
C ASP A 705 0.22 -32.91 6.23
N ASN A 706 -0.95 -33.47 6.50
CA ASN A 706 -1.27 -34.83 6.07
C ASN A 706 -1.28 -34.91 4.54
N ALA A 707 -0.44 -35.78 3.99
CA ALA A 707 -0.25 -35.94 2.56
C ALA A 707 -1.09 -37.11 2.03
N ASP A 708 -1.80 -36.86 0.93
CA ASP A 708 -2.59 -37.85 0.22
C ASP A 708 -1.68 -38.94 -0.38
N LEU A 709 -1.86 -40.19 0.05
CA LEU A 709 -1.01 -41.33 -0.33
C LEU A 709 -1.39 -41.89 -1.70
N CYS A 710 -0.47 -41.78 -2.66
CA CYS A 710 -0.55 -42.48 -3.94
C CYS A 710 0.13 -43.85 -3.85
N VAL A 711 -0.20 -44.77 -4.76
CA VAL A 711 0.40 -46.11 -4.86
C VAL A 711 0.73 -46.45 -6.32
N ASP A 712 1.62 -47.42 -6.55
CA ASP A 712 1.80 -48.00 -7.89
C ASP A 712 0.63 -48.96 -8.21
N GLU A 713 -0.28 -48.50 -9.07
CA GLU A 713 -1.44 -49.28 -9.52
C GLU A 713 -1.06 -50.62 -10.16
N LYS A 714 0.13 -50.74 -10.76
CA LYS A 714 0.60 -52.00 -11.36
C LYS A 714 1.03 -53.00 -10.29
N GLN A 715 1.66 -52.54 -9.22
CA GLN A 715 1.98 -53.37 -8.07
C GLN A 715 0.68 -53.86 -7.40
N LEU A 716 -0.32 -52.97 -7.26
CA LEU A 716 -1.65 -53.35 -6.77
C LEU A 716 -2.32 -54.40 -7.66
N GLN A 717 -2.26 -54.22 -8.99
CA GLN A 717 -2.79 -55.19 -9.96
C GLN A 717 -2.11 -56.56 -9.82
N ILE A 718 -0.77 -56.60 -9.79
CA ILE A 718 0.00 -57.85 -9.65
C ILE A 718 -0.35 -58.59 -8.34
N ILE A 719 -0.47 -57.86 -7.23
CA ILE A 719 -0.86 -58.43 -5.93
C ILE A 719 -2.30 -58.97 -5.99
N ASN A 720 -3.23 -58.24 -6.60
CA ASN A 720 -4.62 -58.69 -6.75
C ASN A 720 -4.78 -59.89 -7.69
N GLU A 721 -4.01 -59.96 -8.77
CA GLU A 721 -3.97 -61.11 -9.69
C GLU A 721 -3.42 -62.34 -8.97
N ALA A 722 -2.31 -62.21 -8.22
CA ALA A 722 -1.76 -63.29 -7.41
C ALA A 722 -2.74 -63.75 -6.31
N LYS A 723 -3.36 -62.82 -5.58
CA LYS A 723 -4.35 -63.08 -4.54
C LYS A 723 -5.57 -63.81 -5.09
N ALA A 724 -6.09 -63.40 -6.25
CA ALA A 724 -7.23 -64.05 -6.91
C ALA A 724 -6.87 -65.43 -7.49
N ALA A 725 -5.65 -65.61 -8.02
CA ALA A 725 -5.16 -66.89 -8.53
C ALA A 725 -4.77 -67.91 -7.45
N GLY A 726 -4.78 -67.51 -6.17
CA GLY A 726 -4.31 -68.35 -5.07
C GLY A 726 -2.79 -68.45 -4.95
N LYS A 727 -2.02 -67.58 -5.63
CA LYS A 727 -0.56 -67.66 -5.74
C LYS A 727 0.11 -66.96 -4.55
N THR A 728 0.78 -67.74 -3.71
CA THR A 728 1.48 -67.23 -2.50
C THR A 728 2.87 -66.70 -2.84
N GLY A 729 3.35 -65.69 -2.11
CA GLY A 729 4.68 -65.12 -2.31
C GLY A 729 4.81 -63.73 -1.70
N THR A 730 6.01 -63.15 -1.74
CA THR A 730 6.27 -61.79 -1.25
C THR A 730 6.48 -60.82 -2.42
N PHE A 731 5.70 -59.74 -2.41
CA PHE A 731 5.65 -58.71 -3.44
C PHE A 731 6.12 -57.36 -2.86
N ASP A 732 6.71 -56.51 -3.70
CA ASP A 732 7.01 -55.12 -3.35
C ASP A 732 5.79 -54.24 -3.61
N PHE A 733 5.47 -53.36 -2.66
CA PHE A 733 4.41 -52.37 -2.78
C PHE A 733 4.90 -50.99 -2.31
N THR A 734 4.72 -49.96 -3.12
CA THR A 734 5.27 -48.61 -2.88
C THR A 734 4.17 -47.57 -2.72
N PHE A 735 4.17 -46.91 -1.56
CA PHE A 735 3.43 -45.68 -1.30
C PHE A 735 4.27 -44.46 -1.71
N VAL A 736 3.63 -43.41 -2.24
CA VAL A 736 4.29 -42.20 -2.76
C VAL A 736 3.52 -40.95 -2.31
N ILE A 737 4.27 -39.90 -1.96
CA ILE A 737 3.81 -38.53 -1.74
C ILE A 737 4.72 -37.55 -2.49
N GLU A 738 4.35 -36.27 -2.60
CA GLU A 738 5.19 -35.27 -3.28
C GLU A 738 6.53 -35.08 -2.55
N GLY A 739 7.59 -35.68 -3.11
CA GLY A 739 8.95 -35.63 -2.58
C GLY A 739 9.40 -36.85 -1.77
N GLY A 740 8.55 -37.89 -1.57
CA GLY A 740 8.91 -39.05 -0.75
C GLY A 740 8.19 -40.35 -1.12
N SER A 741 8.78 -41.49 -0.76
CA SER A 741 8.17 -42.82 -0.96
C SER A 741 8.56 -43.82 0.13
N ALA A 742 7.71 -44.83 0.33
CA ALA A 742 7.96 -45.95 1.24
C ALA A 742 7.58 -47.26 0.52
N SER A 743 8.56 -48.16 0.33
CA SER A 743 8.33 -49.51 -0.19
C SER A 743 8.25 -50.51 0.96
N VAL A 744 7.17 -51.29 0.98
CA VAL A 744 6.87 -52.36 1.94
C VAL A 744 6.81 -53.71 1.24
N LYS A 745 6.91 -54.78 2.02
CA LYS A 745 6.67 -56.16 1.56
C LYS A 745 5.24 -56.60 1.85
N VAL A 746 4.55 -57.08 0.83
CA VAL A 746 3.21 -57.70 0.94
C VAL A 746 3.38 -59.19 0.73
N THR A 747 3.13 -60.01 1.76
CA THR A 747 3.31 -61.46 1.70
C THR A 747 1.97 -62.18 1.65
N LEU A 748 1.67 -62.82 0.53
CA LEU A 748 0.49 -63.64 0.34
C LEU A 748 0.74 -65.07 0.86
N THR A 749 -0.06 -65.53 1.82
CA THR A 749 0.01 -66.86 2.45
C THR A 749 -1.19 -67.73 2.11
N GLY A 750 -1.04 -69.05 2.25
CA GLY A 750 -2.05 -70.03 1.85
C GLY A 750 -1.48 -71.45 1.85
N SER A 751 -2.30 -72.42 1.42
CA SER A 751 -1.90 -73.83 1.28
C SER A 751 -2.28 -74.36 -0.09
N HIS A 752 -1.36 -75.13 -0.69
CA HIS A 752 -1.46 -75.66 -2.05
C HIS A 752 -1.60 -77.17 -2.03
N VAL A 753 -2.31 -77.70 -3.02
CA VAL A 753 -2.38 -79.12 -3.32
C VAL A 753 -1.34 -79.47 -4.38
N VAL A 754 -0.50 -80.44 -4.07
CA VAL A 754 0.42 -81.10 -5.01
C VAL A 754 -0.15 -82.46 -5.33
N SER A 755 -0.76 -82.61 -6.51
CA SER A 755 -1.39 -83.87 -6.96
C SER A 755 -0.44 -84.67 -7.85
N PHE A 756 -0.48 -86.00 -7.73
CA PHE A 756 0.45 -86.89 -8.44
C PHE A 756 -0.27 -87.81 -9.44
N ASP A 757 -0.11 -87.53 -10.73
CA ASP A 757 -0.67 -88.33 -11.84
C ASP A 757 0.39 -89.33 -12.35
N PRO A 758 0.24 -90.66 -12.09
CA PRO A 758 1.20 -91.66 -12.56
C PRO A 758 1.16 -91.89 -14.08
N ASN A 759 0.30 -91.19 -14.83
CA ASN A 759 0.32 -91.11 -16.28
C ASN A 759 0.31 -92.49 -16.97
N GLY A 760 -0.61 -93.35 -16.52
CA GLY A 760 -0.72 -94.75 -16.97
C GLY A 760 0.18 -95.76 -16.23
N GLY A 761 0.87 -95.35 -15.17
CA GLY A 761 1.47 -96.27 -14.18
C GLY A 761 0.53 -96.61 -13.03
N GLU A 762 0.88 -97.66 -12.29
CA GLU A 762 0.21 -98.09 -11.06
C GLU A 762 0.78 -97.44 -9.80
N ASN A 763 0.04 -97.52 -8.69
CA ASN A 763 0.39 -96.98 -7.38
C ASN A 763 0.55 -95.45 -7.37
N ALA A 764 -0.50 -94.73 -7.76
CA ALA A 764 -0.58 -93.28 -7.61
C ALA A 764 -0.24 -92.84 -6.16
N PRO A 765 0.69 -91.90 -5.96
CA PRO A 765 0.91 -91.28 -4.65
C PRO A 765 -0.33 -90.54 -4.16
N ARG A 766 -0.38 -90.23 -2.86
CA ARG A 766 -1.38 -89.32 -2.31
C ARG A 766 -0.97 -87.88 -2.54
N ASP A 767 -1.94 -87.06 -2.88
CA ASP A 767 -1.83 -85.60 -2.90
C ASP A 767 -1.30 -85.07 -1.55
N GLN A 768 -0.44 -84.05 -1.63
CA GLN A 768 0.14 -83.39 -0.46
C GLN A 768 -0.42 -81.98 -0.33
N ILE A 769 -0.73 -81.56 0.90
CA ILE A 769 -1.10 -80.18 1.22
C ILE A 769 0.14 -79.50 1.77
N ILE A 770 0.64 -78.49 1.05
CA ILE A 770 1.91 -77.80 1.31
C ILE A 770 1.61 -76.31 1.58
N GLU A 771 2.08 -75.77 2.71
CA GLU A 771 2.01 -74.32 2.96
C GLU A 771 2.87 -73.56 1.93
N GLY A 772 2.36 -72.42 1.44
CA GLY A 772 3.03 -71.61 0.43
C GLY A 772 4.47 -71.26 0.80
N GLY A 773 5.40 -71.55 -0.11
CA GLY A 773 6.84 -71.35 0.10
C GLY A 773 7.59 -72.54 0.71
N LYS A 774 6.91 -73.64 1.08
CA LYS A 774 7.56 -74.90 1.49
C LYS A 774 7.72 -75.87 0.30
N THR A 775 8.64 -76.81 0.43
CA THR A 775 8.87 -77.88 -0.55
C THR A 775 7.83 -79.00 -0.43
N ALA A 776 7.57 -79.70 -1.53
CA ALA A 776 6.86 -80.98 -1.51
C ALA A 776 7.83 -82.12 -1.17
N VAL A 777 7.34 -83.19 -0.54
CA VAL A 777 8.15 -84.40 -0.31
C VAL A 777 8.11 -85.28 -1.55
N GLU A 778 9.25 -85.75 -2.03
CA GLU A 778 9.29 -86.69 -3.16
C GLU A 778 8.60 -88.01 -2.76
N PRO A 779 7.54 -88.45 -3.48
CA PRO A 779 6.90 -89.72 -3.19
C PRO A 779 7.75 -90.88 -3.73
N LYS A 780 7.52 -92.09 -3.21
CA LYS A 780 8.10 -93.30 -3.79
C LYS A 780 7.66 -93.43 -5.26
N ASP A 781 8.61 -93.76 -6.13
CA ASP A 781 8.40 -94.03 -7.56
C ASP A 781 7.15 -94.90 -7.83
N PRO A 782 6.29 -94.50 -8.80
CA PRO A 782 5.23 -95.36 -9.32
C PRO A 782 5.84 -96.48 -10.16
N VAL A 783 5.03 -97.48 -10.52
CA VAL A 783 5.50 -98.64 -11.32
C VAL A 783 4.67 -98.78 -12.60
N ARG A 784 5.31 -99.06 -13.72
CA ARG A 784 4.66 -99.34 -15.01
C ARG A 784 5.40 -100.45 -15.73
N GLU A 785 4.75 -101.58 -15.95
CA GLU A 785 5.37 -102.77 -16.54
C GLU A 785 5.91 -102.48 -17.95
N GLY A 786 7.18 -102.83 -18.19
CA GLY A 786 7.91 -102.52 -19.44
C GLY A 786 8.48 -101.11 -19.57
N TYR A 787 8.37 -100.26 -18.54
CA TYR A 787 8.85 -98.87 -18.57
C TYR A 787 9.69 -98.50 -17.34
N THR A 788 10.76 -97.74 -17.59
CA THR A 788 11.58 -97.10 -16.57
C THR A 788 11.02 -95.72 -16.25
N PHE A 789 10.82 -95.41 -14.97
CA PHE A 789 10.43 -94.09 -14.48
C PHE A 789 11.54 -93.06 -14.72
N LYS A 790 11.17 -91.84 -15.12
CA LYS A 790 12.10 -90.74 -15.46
C LYS A 790 11.88 -89.46 -14.64
N GLY A 791 11.20 -89.58 -13.51
CA GLY A 791 10.87 -88.46 -12.63
C GLY A 791 9.50 -87.84 -12.90
N TRP A 792 9.17 -86.89 -12.04
CA TRP A 792 7.92 -86.13 -12.04
C TRP A 792 8.08 -84.85 -12.86
N TYR A 793 7.13 -84.55 -13.74
CA TYR A 793 7.15 -83.36 -14.60
C TYR A 793 5.95 -82.47 -14.30
N VAL A 794 6.19 -81.16 -14.22
CA VAL A 794 5.15 -80.12 -14.11
C VAL A 794 4.94 -79.45 -15.47
N THR A 795 3.75 -78.92 -15.72
CA THR A 795 3.53 -77.95 -16.79
C THR A 795 3.82 -76.56 -16.24
N ASP A 796 4.77 -75.83 -16.83
CA ASP A 796 5.09 -74.45 -16.40
C ASP A 796 4.06 -73.42 -16.89
N ASP A 797 4.17 -72.17 -16.43
CA ASP A 797 3.26 -71.07 -16.79
C ASP A 797 3.33 -70.73 -18.32
N ASP A 798 4.33 -71.24 -19.07
CA ASP A 798 4.46 -71.16 -20.54
C ASP A 798 3.85 -72.39 -21.27
N GLY A 799 3.34 -73.38 -20.55
CA GLY A 799 2.74 -74.60 -21.10
C GLY A 799 3.72 -75.73 -21.45
N ARG A 800 4.98 -75.68 -20.97
CA ARG A 800 6.03 -76.67 -21.25
C ARG A 800 6.12 -77.71 -20.13
N GLU A 801 6.39 -78.96 -20.49
CA GLU A 801 6.75 -79.99 -19.50
C GLU A 801 8.20 -79.82 -19.02
N VAL A 802 8.37 -79.55 -17.73
CA VAL A 802 9.68 -79.37 -17.07
C VAL A 802 9.81 -80.42 -15.94
N LEU A 803 11.00 -81.02 -15.79
CA LEU A 803 11.27 -81.94 -14.67
C LEU A 803 11.17 -81.15 -13.36
N TRP A 804 10.38 -81.65 -12.41
CA TRP A 804 10.19 -81.04 -11.11
C TRP A 804 11.35 -81.38 -10.17
N ASP A 805 11.91 -80.36 -9.52
CA ASP A 805 12.87 -80.50 -8.44
C ASP A 805 12.15 -80.33 -7.09
N PHE A 806 12.16 -81.37 -6.25
CA PHE A 806 11.51 -81.34 -4.93
C PHE A 806 12.21 -80.40 -3.93
N ASN A 807 13.37 -79.83 -4.27
CA ASN A 807 13.97 -78.73 -3.51
C ASN A 807 13.33 -77.36 -3.83
N MET A 808 12.48 -77.26 -4.87
CA MET A 808 11.77 -76.03 -5.20
C MET A 808 10.53 -75.82 -4.31
N PRO A 809 10.28 -74.57 -3.85
CA PRO A 809 9.10 -74.24 -3.05
C PRO A 809 7.81 -74.25 -3.90
N VAL A 810 6.70 -74.67 -3.29
CA VAL A 810 5.37 -74.69 -3.90
C VAL A 810 4.66 -73.36 -3.61
N HIS A 811 4.26 -72.64 -4.67
CA HIS A 811 3.64 -71.32 -4.58
C HIS A 811 2.21 -71.24 -5.17
N GLN A 812 1.75 -72.31 -5.81
CA GLN A 812 0.40 -72.48 -6.36
C GLN A 812 0.06 -73.98 -6.39
N ASN A 813 -1.20 -74.35 -6.57
CA ASN A 813 -1.59 -75.74 -6.83
C ASN A 813 -0.87 -76.28 -8.09
N ILE A 814 -0.29 -77.48 -8.01
CA ILE A 814 0.43 -78.11 -9.12
C ILE A 814 0.07 -79.58 -9.28
N VAL A 815 0.06 -80.05 -10.53
CA VAL A 815 -0.12 -81.47 -10.88
C VAL A 815 1.18 -81.99 -11.46
N LEU A 816 1.79 -82.94 -10.76
CA LEU A 816 3.03 -83.60 -11.16
C LEU A 816 2.70 -84.89 -11.92
N ARG A 817 3.14 -84.97 -13.17
CA ARG A 817 2.89 -86.09 -14.09
C ARG A 817 4.12 -86.99 -14.19
N ALA A 818 3.95 -88.29 -14.01
CA ALA A 818 5.05 -89.24 -14.19
C ALA A 818 5.46 -89.32 -15.68
N LYS A 819 6.78 -89.38 -15.94
CA LYS A 819 7.33 -89.60 -17.28
C LYS A 819 8.04 -90.95 -17.36
N TRP A 820 7.95 -91.57 -18.53
CA TRP A 820 8.26 -92.99 -18.73
C TRP A 820 9.09 -93.18 -20.01
N GLU A 821 10.07 -94.07 -19.96
CA GLU A 821 10.84 -94.55 -21.13
C GLU A 821 10.69 -96.07 -21.22
N ILE A 822 10.65 -96.64 -22.43
CA ILE A 822 10.55 -98.10 -22.61
C ILE A 822 11.88 -98.73 -22.18
N THR A 823 11.84 -99.75 -21.33
CA THR A 823 13.04 -100.48 -20.90
C THR A 823 13.50 -101.43 -22.01
N PRO A 824 14.73 -101.31 -22.55
CA PRO A 824 15.25 -102.26 -23.53
C PRO A 824 15.64 -103.59 -22.87
N GLU A 825 15.41 -104.71 -23.55
CA GLU A 825 15.94 -106.02 -23.18
C GLU A 825 17.34 -106.20 -23.81
N GLU A 826 18.37 -106.50 -23.00
CA GLU A 826 19.68 -106.94 -23.49
C GLU A 826 20.17 -108.19 -22.72
N ASP A 827 20.85 -109.09 -23.45
CA ASP A 827 21.34 -110.39 -22.99
C ASP A 827 22.72 -110.24 -22.29
N PRO A 828 23.06 -111.02 -21.24
CA PRO A 828 24.16 -110.67 -20.33
C PRO A 828 25.51 -111.32 -20.68
N ALA A 829 26.60 -110.55 -20.56
CA ALA A 829 27.96 -111.06 -20.42
C ALA A 829 28.89 -110.07 -19.70
N ASP A 830 29.59 -110.57 -18.66
CA ASP A 830 30.90 -110.17 -18.09
C ASP A 830 31.30 -108.69 -17.85
N SER A 831 32.10 -108.34 -16.82
CA SER A 831 32.45 -108.99 -15.54
C SER A 831 33.33 -108.01 -14.72
N GLU A 832 33.38 -108.16 -13.38
CA GLU A 832 34.48 -107.71 -12.49
C GLU A 832 34.81 -106.18 -12.41
N ASN A 833 35.25 -105.57 -11.29
CA ASN A 833 35.53 -106.04 -9.91
C ASN A 833 35.56 -104.85 -8.90
N THR A 834 35.59 -105.14 -7.59
CA THR A 834 36.13 -104.34 -6.44
C THR A 834 36.19 -102.79 -6.51
N SER A 835 35.53 -102.01 -5.63
CA SER A 835 35.91 -101.71 -4.21
C SER A 835 37.22 -100.87 -4.04
N GLU A 836 37.44 -100.01 -3.04
CA GLU A 836 36.78 -99.81 -1.73
C GLU A 836 37.16 -98.45 -1.06
N LYS A 837 36.35 -98.00 -0.08
CA LYS A 837 36.72 -97.35 1.22
C LYS A 837 37.34 -95.93 1.39
N THR A 838 36.76 -95.24 2.40
CA THR A 838 37.33 -94.33 3.45
C THR A 838 37.95 -92.95 3.16
N GLU A 839 37.35 -91.94 3.81
CA GLU A 839 37.92 -91.04 4.84
C GLU A 839 39.38 -90.56 4.73
N THR A 840 39.61 -89.24 4.92
CA THR A 840 40.13 -88.71 6.20
C THR A 840 40.09 -87.17 6.32
N THR A 841 40.28 -86.71 7.55
CA THR A 841 40.02 -85.37 8.13
C THR A 841 41.23 -84.40 8.16
N ASP A 842 40.94 -83.14 8.48
CA ASP A 842 41.61 -82.28 9.48
C ASP A 842 42.70 -81.21 9.12
N ARG A 843 42.56 -80.07 9.81
CA ARG A 843 43.57 -79.09 10.34
C ARG A 843 44.10 -77.90 9.51
N GLU A 844 43.44 -76.76 9.73
CA GLU A 844 43.91 -75.56 10.47
C GLU A 844 45.31 -74.91 10.28
N SER A 845 45.34 -73.59 10.57
CA SER A 845 46.47 -72.65 10.71
C SER A 845 47.13 -72.14 9.41
N GLY A 846 47.69 -70.92 9.36
CA GLY A 846 47.61 -69.83 10.33
C GLY A 846 48.55 -68.63 10.05
N ASN A 847 47.97 -67.48 9.66
CA ASN A 847 48.46 -66.10 9.83
C ASN A 847 49.70 -65.52 9.08
N THR A 848 49.44 -64.40 8.38
CA THR A 848 50.21 -63.11 8.31
C THR A 848 51.36 -62.84 7.30
N TRP A 849 51.03 -62.04 6.26
CA TRP A 849 51.71 -60.86 5.64
C TRP A 849 53.20 -60.85 5.18
N GLY A 850 53.46 -60.38 3.94
CA GLY A 850 54.77 -59.77 3.57
C GLY A 850 55.14 -59.48 2.08
N TYR A 851 54.83 -58.26 1.58
CA TYR A 851 55.62 -57.44 0.61
C TYR A 851 55.88 -57.80 -0.90
N ARG A 852 55.27 -56.99 -1.80
CA ARG A 852 55.80 -56.25 -3.01
C ARG A 852 56.21 -56.86 -4.39
N GLU A 853 56.00 -55.98 -5.40
CA GLU A 853 56.64 -55.77 -6.74
C GLU A 853 56.40 -56.82 -7.87
N VAL A 854 55.80 -56.52 -9.06
CA VAL A 854 56.03 -55.50 -10.13
C VAL A 854 57.31 -55.81 -10.93
N PRO A 855 57.31 -56.00 -12.28
CA PRO A 855 57.38 -54.84 -13.22
C PRO A 855 57.01 -55.01 -14.73
N GLU A 856 57.22 -53.90 -15.48
CA GLU A 856 57.37 -53.71 -16.96
C GLU A 856 56.08 -53.73 -17.82
N LYS A 857 55.65 -52.67 -18.57
CA LYS A 857 56.26 -51.80 -19.62
C LYS A 857 56.08 -52.38 -21.05
N LYS A 858 56.05 -51.66 -22.20
CA LYS A 858 56.27 -50.26 -22.71
C LYS A 858 55.54 -50.21 -24.10
N LYS A 859 55.48 -49.23 -25.02
CA LYS A 859 55.88 -47.81 -25.34
C LYS A 859 54.93 -47.42 -26.56
N VAL A 860 54.62 -46.20 -27.07
CA VAL A 860 54.83 -44.75 -26.81
C VAL A 860 54.23 -43.92 -28.03
N GLU A 861 54.37 -42.63 -28.41
CA GLU A 861 55.01 -41.32 -27.99
C GLU A 861 54.45 -40.16 -28.87
N ARG A 862 54.95 -38.92 -28.66
CA ARG A 862 54.91 -37.72 -29.54
C ARG A 862 53.59 -36.92 -29.64
N THR A 863 53.53 -35.59 -29.36
CA THR A 863 54.56 -34.59 -28.94
C THR A 863 53.92 -33.39 -28.19
N ILE A 864 54.62 -32.85 -27.17
CA ILE A 864 54.74 -31.46 -26.61
C ILE A 864 53.75 -30.38 -27.19
N ALA A 865 53.06 -29.47 -26.45
CA ALA A 865 53.39 -28.77 -25.18
C ALA A 865 52.20 -28.16 -24.36
N GLU A 866 52.50 -27.84 -23.09
CA GLU A 866 52.09 -26.68 -22.24
C GLU A 866 50.66 -26.38 -21.70
N THR A 867 50.69 -25.77 -20.50
CA THR A 867 49.67 -25.03 -19.69
C THR A 867 48.61 -25.73 -18.81
N SER A 868 48.77 -25.46 -17.50
CA SER A 868 47.78 -25.27 -16.41
C SER A 868 46.72 -26.33 -16.05
N ASP A 869 46.97 -26.97 -14.90
CA ASP A 869 46.08 -27.20 -13.75
C ASP A 869 44.55 -27.03 -13.88
N GLY A 870 43.83 -27.96 -13.23
CA GLY A 870 42.50 -27.72 -12.66
C GLY A 870 42.45 -28.23 -11.22
N GLY A 871 41.65 -27.60 -10.35
CA GLY A 871 41.43 -28.14 -9.00
C GLY A 871 40.87 -27.19 -7.93
N LYS A 872 39.54 -27.04 -7.90
CA LYS A 872 38.72 -26.49 -6.80
C LYS A 872 38.92 -25.00 -6.45
N GLY A 873 37.89 -24.35 -5.92
CA GLY A 873 37.94 -22.96 -5.46
C GLY A 873 36.67 -22.57 -4.70
N TYR A 874 36.84 -22.13 -3.46
CA TYR A 874 35.77 -21.70 -2.54
C TYR A 874 35.13 -20.36 -2.95
N LEU A 875 33.92 -20.11 -2.43
CA LEU A 875 33.46 -18.74 -2.21
C LEU A 875 34.30 -18.10 -1.09
N LEU A 876 34.89 -16.94 -1.33
CA LEU A 876 35.61 -16.17 -0.31
C LEU A 876 35.40 -14.67 -0.58
N ILE A 877 34.78 -13.97 0.37
CA ILE A 877 34.56 -12.53 0.31
C ILE A 877 35.85 -11.81 0.73
N LEU A 878 36.29 -10.81 -0.03
CA LEU A 878 37.21 -9.78 0.47
C LEU A 878 36.93 -8.44 -0.19
N CYS A 879 36.75 -7.40 0.62
CA CYS A 879 36.66 -6.03 0.16
C CYS A 879 38.06 -5.46 -0.11
N THR A 880 38.20 -4.60 -1.12
CA THR A 880 39.30 -3.64 -1.20
C THR A 880 38.74 -2.24 -1.35
N VAL A 881 39.28 -1.30 -0.58
CA VAL A 881 38.86 0.12 -0.64
C VAL A 881 39.66 0.83 -1.73
N SER A 882 38.96 1.44 -2.67
CA SER A 882 39.46 2.55 -3.48
C SER A 882 38.33 3.56 -3.69
N GLU A 883 38.67 4.85 -3.77
CA GLU A 883 37.70 5.91 -4.01
C GLU A 883 37.06 5.76 -5.40
N ALA A 884 35.78 6.14 -5.53
CA ALA A 884 34.88 5.88 -6.66
C ALA A 884 34.61 4.38 -6.93
N GLY A 885 33.41 3.92 -6.51
CA GLY A 885 32.99 2.51 -6.62
C GLY A 885 32.51 2.08 -8.01
N LEU A 886 32.15 0.80 -8.15
CA LEU A 886 31.78 0.17 -9.42
C LEU A 886 30.66 -0.87 -9.21
N ALA A 887 29.63 -0.84 -10.07
CA ALA A 887 28.51 -1.77 -10.05
C ALA A 887 28.74 -2.98 -10.99
N CYS A 888 28.17 -4.13 -10.65
CA CYS A 888 28.19 -5.34 -11.49
C CYS A 888 26.77 -5.88 -11.71
N GLY A 889 26.25 -5.75 -12.93
CA GLY A 889 25.02 -6.39 -13.38
C GLY A 889 25.29 -7.69 -14.17
N LEU A 890 24.41 -8.68 -14.04
CA LEU A 890 24.47 -9.92 -14.80
C LEU A 890 23.65 -9.80 -16.10
N TRP A 891 24.23 -10.22 -17.23
CA TRP A 891 23.56 -10.18 -18.54
C TRP A 891 23.58 -11.57 -19.21
N ARG A 892 22.41 -12.17 -19.43
CA ARG A 892 22.24 -13.35 -20.28
C ARG A 892 21.90 -12.89 -21.70
N ARG A 893 22.63 -13.39 -22.70
CA ARG A 893 22.32 -13.19 -24.12
C ARG A 893 22.15 -14.54 -24.82
N THR A 894 20.95 -14.81 -25.32
CA THR A 894 20.67 -15.94 -26.21
C THR A 894 21.10 -15.62 -27.64
N LYS A 895 21.33 -16.66 -28.45
CA LYS A 895 21.53 -16.52 -29.91
C LYS A 895 20.20 -16.05 -30.55
N LYS A 896 20.20 -15.31 -31.66
CA LYS A 896 21.31 -14.97 -32.56
C LYS A 896 22.01 -13.67 -32.20
#